data_AF-X6I5M7-F1
#
_entry.id   AF-X6I5M7-F1
#
_cell.length_a   1.000
_cell.length_b   1.000
_cell.length_c   1.000
_cell.angle_alpha   90.00
_cell.angle_beta   90.00
_cell.angle_gamma   90.00
#
_symmetry.space_group_name_H-M   'P 1'
#
loop_
_entity.id
_entity.type
_entity.pdbx_description
1 polymer ?
#
loop_
_entity_poly.entity_id
_entity_poly.type
_entity_poly.pdbx_seq_one_letter_code
_entity_poly.pdbx_strand_id
1 'polypeptide(L)'
;TTGTVSSTSAQAVNLNGIATTGINFTSTNSTGGTNNVSLTNVTGAGTVSLGSGALGGATGAAFLVTGGSANVSYAGSVTKTTAGNVVSISTRTAGTTTLSGTLSATGGVANGILVNANTGGTINFSGASKILTTGANNAVDLTANTNTAVNFTGGGLAITTTSGTGFNATSNGTGTVTVIGSGNTISTGSGVAVNLDTVISAAGITFASTNKGAGGTSAVILDTVTGSGAIDLGTGALAGGSAATIRIGDGAGTANSGGTAAFTYAGTITSGTGQAINIQDRAAAAGNITLSGNISHNVAGVNGIQLDDNAAGIITFSGTSKSITSGSAIAVNLTDNTGATIDFINGGLVINTTGAAGFNATGGGTVTVQGTGNSIASTNGTALNVVNTFIGGSGLTFQSVSANGGTNGLVLNNTGLAAGNGGLTVTGTGVTAGSGGTIQNTVQGALFTSTKNLSLSNMNFTNANTGNGTLNNVDGPTFNSAAQAAINMSSVATVTFTNLNLNGGAQVGINGQNVSNMTIANTTVTGFGNAVFEGNMRFYNLIGTSSITNSTFSFAAGAGGDNLVDIRNDSGTSLTLNISGSTFSNTKLSANGAQGLSFEAFGTASATVNISNSSFLSLKTSGVEAFARDTSTLNVNITDGGTVGNGNTFDPQGGLGRAIGLNAEDTAHLNFKILNNKKIYGNGGPVINVFGINNAVIMGRINNNADIKGGGVGSAGSAIFIHPEDASTGIIEIVGNTITGTGNDPAIFATPHGDGAGPSTDNGSLDLTIMNNNIALSGTGVAGSGAVGIDVRAGSNAGDLTNTYLNISGNTVTLAQPADDIAFLARIGSTTSHLYFQNFVGGANNQAIATAIWNAGGNTPAGSVFSFDAGGAPAYAAIPGGHNGGLVLVPTN
;
A
#
# COMPACT_ATOMS: atom_id res chain seq x y z
N THR A 1 -74.55 -4.11 30.79
CA THR A 1 -74.58 -2.83 31.52
C THR A 1 -73.15 -2.34 31.69
N THR A 2 -72.87 -1.07 31.42
CA THR A 2 -71.56 -0.45 31.65
C THR A 2 -71.56 0.21 33.03
N GLY A 3 -70.58 -0.12 33.88
CA GLY A 3 -70.50 0.40 35.25
C GLY A 3 -69.07 0.66 35.69
N THR A 4 -68.92 1.35 36.82
CA THR A 4 -67.62 1.61 37.47
C THR A 4 -67.37 0.56 38.54
N VAL A 5 -66.18 -0.04 38.54
CA VAL A 5 -65.66 -0.88 39.62
C VAL A 5 -64.62 -0.07 40.39
N SER A 6 -64.79 0.09 41.71
CA SER A 6 -63.87 0.86 42.54
C SER A 6 -63.65 0.17 43.88
N SER A 7 -62.40 0.00 44.28
CA SER A 7 -62.02 -0.65 45.54
C SER A 7 -60.93 0.15 46.27
N THR A 8 -61.07 0.29 47.59
CA THR A 8 -60.06 0.94 48.44
C THR A 8 -59.29 -0.12 49.21
N SER A 9 -57.95 -0.11 49.12
CA SER A 9 -57.06 -1.06 49.81
C SER A 9 -57.25 -2.55 49.43
N ALA A 10 -58.06 -2.85 48.42
CA ALA A 10 -58.32 -4.22 47.96
C ALA A 10 -58.37 -4.31 46.42
N GLN A 11 -58.36 -5.55 45.91
CA GLN A 11 -58.49 -5.87 44.50
C GLN A 11 -59.83 -5.37 43.94
N ALA A 12 -59.84 -4.80 42.72
CA ALA A 12 -61.07 -4.37 42.05
C ALA A 12 -61.66 -5.48 41.18
N VAL A 13 -60.83 -6.20 40.42
CA VAL A 13 -61.29 -7.24 39.49
C VAL A 13 -60.50 -8.53 39.69
N ASN A 14 -61.22 -9.64 39.86
CA ASN A 14 -60.68 -11.00 39.89
C ASN A 14 -61.53 -11.91 39.01
N LEU A 15 -61.04 -12.27 37.83
CA LEU A 15 -61.69 -13.22 36.94
C LEU A 15 -60.83 -14.47 36.85
N ASN A 16 -61.39 -15.64 37.17
CA ASN A 16 -60.65 -16.91 37.16
C ASN A 16 -61.47 -18.00 36.45
N GLY A 17 -60.94 -18.57 35.37
CA GLY A 17 -61.57 -19.65 34.62
C GLY A 17 -62.83 -19.23 33.84
N ILE A 18 -62.97 -17.94 33.54
CA ILE A 18 -64.16 -17.38 32.90
C ILE A 18 -64.07 -17.50 31.38
N ALA A 19 -65.09 -18.07 30.73
CA ALA A 19 -65.30 -17.97 29.30
C ALA A 19 -66.25 -16.80 29.00
N THR A 20 -65.72 -15.67 28.54
CA THR A 20 -66.47 -14.43 28.36
C THR A 20 -67.01 -14.25 26.95
N THR A 21 -68.26 -13.78 26.84
CA THR A 21 -68.84 -13.22 25.61
C THR A 21 -68.69 -11.69 25.55
N GLY A 22 -68.17 -11.08 26.62
CA GLY A 22 -67.90 -9.64 26.75
C GLY A 22 -68.08 -9.17 28.20
N ILE A 23 -67.08 -8.49 28.74
CA ILE A 23 -67.14 -7.79 30.05
C ILE A 23 -66.78 -6.34 29.77
N ASN A 24 -67.67 -5.40 30.08
CA ASN A 24 -67.51 -4.00 29.71
C ASN A 24 -67.74 -3.08 30.92
N PHE A 25 -66.66 -2.57 31.51
CA PHE A 25 -66.69 -1.52 32.52
C PHE A 25 -66.40 -0.15 31.90
N THR A 26 -66.99 0.89 32.48
CA THR A 26 -66.69 2.28 32.14
C THR A 26 -65.35 2.70 32.75
N SER A 27 -65.10 2.31 34.00
CA SER A 27 -63.85 2.56 34.69
C SER A 27 -63.57 1.52 35.78
N THR A 28 -62.30 1.20 35.98
CA THR A 28 -61.81 0.31 37.03
C THR A 28 -60.79 1.06 37.89
N ASN A 29 -61.04 1.17 39.19
CA ASN A 29 -60.18 1.85 40.17
C ASN A 29 -59.82 0.94 41.34
N SER A 30 -58.57 0.97 41.79
CA SER A 30 -58.13 0.24 42.98
C SER A 30 -56.88 0.88 43.60
N THR A 31 -56.83 0.95 44.94
CA THR A 31 -55.68 1.50 45.68
C THR A 31 -54.91 0.47 46.53
N GLY A 32 -55.19 -0.82 46.39
CA GLY A 32 -54.47 -1.87 47.13
C GLY A 32 -54.83 -3.30 46.75
N GLY A 33 -54.56 -4.24 47.66
CA GLY A 33 -54.69 -5.69 47.43
C GLY A 33 -53.41 -6.34 46.87
N THR A 34 -53.44 -7.67 46.68
CA THR A 34 -52.32 -8.40 46.05
C THR A 34 -52.16 -7.99 44.59
N ASN A 35 -53.25 -7.94 43.83
CA ASN A 35 -53.31 -7.37 42.49
C ASN A 35 -54.49 -6.40 42.42
N ASN A 36 -54.38 -5.29 41.69
CA ASN A 36 -55.52 -4.41 41.46
C ASN A 36 -56.53 -5.07 40.50
N VAL A 37 -55.99 -5.71 39.46
CA VAL A 37 -56.72 -6.54 38.48
C VAL A 37 -55.99 -7.88 38.34
N SER A 38 -56.73 -8.98 38.43
CA SER A 38 -56.23 -10.34 38.16
C SER A 38 -57.16 -11.07 37.19
N LEU A 39 -56.61 -11.50 36.06
CA LEU A 39 -57.29 -12.29 35.03
C LEU A 39 -56.55 -13.61 34.85
N THR A 40 -57.14 -14.71 35.31
CA THR A 40 -56.56 -16.05 35.28
C THR A 40 -57.39 -16.96 34.39
N ASN A 41 -56.77 -17.55 33.36
CA ASN A 41 -57.42 -18.48 32.43
C ASN A 41 -58.73 -17.94 31.81
N VAL A 42 -58.77 -16.65 31.49
CA VAL A 42 -59.94 -16.02 30.87
C VAL A 42 -59.94 -16.26 29.36
N THR A 43 -61.00 -16.87 28.85
CA THR A 43 -61.13 -17.31 27.45
C THR A 43 -62.41 -16.75 26.82
N GLY A 44 -62.67 -17.06 25.54
CA GLY A 44 -63.90 -16.66 24.84
C GLY A 44 -63.68 -15.55 23.81
N ALA A 45 -64.64 -15.39 22.91
CA ALA A 45 -64.55 -14.46 21.78
C ALA A 45 -64.79 -12.98 22.18
N GLY A 46 -65.34 -12.74 23.38
CA GLY A 46 -65.59 -11.39 23.89
C GLY A 46 -64.34 -10.67 24.38
N THR A 47 -64.43 -9.35 24.49
CA THR A 47 -63.38 -8.52 25.10
C THR A 47 -63.69 -8.28 26.58
N VAL A 48 -62.68 -8.39 27.44
CA VAL A 48 -62.67 -7.84 28.81
C VAL A 48 -62.19 -6.39 28.73
N SER A 49 -63.12 -5.47 28.52
CA SER A 49 -62.87 -4.03 28.53
C SER A 49 -63.05 -3.47 29.94
N LEU A 50 -61.95 -3.08 30.57
CA LEU A 50 -61.92 -2.55 31.93
C LEU A 50 -62.09 -1.01 31.99
N GLY A 51 -62.24 -0.36 30.82
CA GLY A 51 -62.49 1.07 30.70
C GLY A 51 -61.28 1.93 31.09
N SER A 52 -61.54 3.08 31.71
CA SER A 52 -60.54 4.01 32.26
C SER A 52 -60.35 3.83 33.77
N GLY A 53 -59.76 4.80 34.48
CA GLY A 53 -59.59 4.79 35.95
C GLY A 53 -58.13 4.74 36.39
N ALA A 54 -57.91 4.52 37.68
CA ALA A 54 -56.57 4.46 38.27
C ALA A 54 -56.37 3.21 39.14
N LEU A 55 -55.32 2.45 38.85
CA LEU A 55 -54.83 1.32 39.64
C LEU A 55 -53.52 1.70 40.32
N GLY A 56 -53.42 1.44 41.63
CA GLY A 56 -52.19 1.59 42.38
C GLY A 56 -52.19 0.88 43.73
N GLY A 57 -51.06 0.95 44.42
CA GLY A 57 -50.91 0.41 45.78
C GLY A 57 -50.91 -1.12 45.93
N ALA A 58 -50.96 -1.89 44.84
CA ALA A 58 -50.89 -3.36 44.93
C ALA A 58 -49.53 -3.86 45.47
N THR A 59 -49.55 -4.92 46.28
CA THR A 59 -48.33 -5.54 46.85
C THR A 59 -47.69 -6.59 45.94
N GLY A 60 -48.44 -7.15 45.00
CA GLY A 60 -47.97 -8.01 43.91
C GLY A 60 -48.04 -7.31 42.56
N ALA A 61 -48.36 -8.04 41.48
CA ALA A 61 -48.53 -7.42 40.16
C ALA A 61 -49.78 -6.53 40.13
N ALA A 62 -49.68 -5.24 39.77
CA ALA A 62 -50.86 -4.36 39.78
C ALA A 62 -51.90 -4.80 38.73
N PHE A 63 -51.46 -5.05 37.51
CA PHE A 63 -52.26 -5.64 36.44
C PHE A 63 -51.72 -7.03 36.08
N LEU A 64 -52.44 -8.09 36.48
CA LEU A 64 -52.06 -9.48 36.24
C LEU A 64 -52.97 -10.12 35.19
N VAL A 65 -52.37 -10.71 34.16
CA VAL A 65 -53.03 -11.61 33.20
C VAL A 65 -52.21 -12.88 33.09
N THR A 66 -52.79 -14.03 33.42
CA THR A 66 -52.12 -15.32 33.30
C THR A 66 -53.02 -16.35 32.61
N GLY A 67 -52.50 -17.05 31.60
CA GLY A 67 -53.27 -17.99 30.81
C GLY A 67 -54.35 -17.34 29.94
N GLY A 68 -55.15 -18.19 29.28
CA GLY A 68 -56.33 -17.77 28.54
C GLY A 68 -56.06 -17.19 27.15
N SER A 69 -57.15 -16.81 26.49
CA SER A 69 -57.20 -16.42 25.07
C SER A 69 -58.12 -15.22 24.79
N ALA A 70 -58.84 -14.71 25.79
CA ALA A 70 -59.76 -13.58 25.60
C ALA A 70 -59.01 -12.29 25.28
N ASN A 71 -59.66 -11.37 24.56
CA ASN A 71 -59.15 -10.01 24.40
C ASN A 71 -59.31 -9.23 25.71
N VAL A 72 -58.34 -8.38 26.04
CA VAL A 72 -58.32 -7.56 27.25
C VAL A 72 -57.95 -6.12 26.86
N SER A 73 -58.67 -5.13 27.37
CA SER A 73 -58.33 -3.71 27.18
C SER A 73 -58.47 -2.91 28.46
N TYR A 74 -57.52 -2.00 28.70
CA TYR A 74 -57.57 -1.02 29.78
C TYR A 74 -56.88 0.29 29.36
N ALA A 75 -57.62 1.40 29.49
CA ALA A 75 -57.16 2.74 29.14
C ALA A 75 -56.81 3.61 30.36
N GLY A 76 -57.01 3.09 31.57
CA GLY A 76 -56.67 3.78 32.81
C GLY A 76 -55.19 3.70 33.17
N SER A 77 -54.77 4.47 34.17
CA SER A 77 -53.39 4.50 34.65
C SER A 77 -53.10 3.32 35.59
N VAL A 78 -51.92 2.71 35.45
CA VAL A 78 -51.40 1.71 36.39
C VAL A 78 -50.11 2.25 37.00
N THR A 79 -50.16 2.65 38.26
CA THR A 79 -49.06 3.35 38.93
C THR A 79 -48.71 2.74 40.27
N LYS A 80 -47.43 2.45 40.53
CA LYS A 80 -46.99 1.95 41.84
C LYS A 80 -45.54 2.32 42.21
N THR A 81 -45.27 2.32 43.51
CA THR A 81 -43.94 2.50 44.12
C THR A 81 -43.53 1.29 44.97
N THR A 82 -44.43 0.34 45.20
CA THR A 82 -44.21 -0.88 45.98
C THR A 82 -43.58 -2.00 45.12
N ALA A 83 -43.10 -3.07 45.76
CA ALA A 83 -42.62 -4.28 45.07
C ALA A 83 -43.75 -5.04 44.37
N GLY A 84 -43.40 -5.90 43.40
CA GLY A 84 -44.31 -6.58 42.47
C GLY A 84 -44.53 -5.79 41.17
N ASN A 85 -44.55 -6.46 40.02
CA ASN A 85 -44.62 -5.82 38.70
C ASN A 85 -45.77 -4.80 38.54
N VAL A 86 -45.57 -3.73 37.78
CA VAL A 86 -46.70 -2.84 37.39
C VAL A 86 -47.64 -3.58 36.45
N VAL A 87 -47.08 -4.41 35.56
CA VAL A 87 -47.83 -5.31 34.69
C VAL A 87 -47.12 -6.66 34.63
N SER A 88 -47.88 -7.74 34.78
CA SER A 88 -47.42 -9.11 34.53
C SER A 88 -48.41 -9.80 33.59
N ILE A 89 -47.91 -10.22 32.42
CA ILE A 89 -48.70 -10.96 31.41
C ILE A 89 -47.98 -12.26 31.08
N SER A 90 -48.56 -13.39 31.45
CA SER A 90 -47.91 -14.68 31.29
C SER A 90 -48.80 -15.77 30.71
N THR A 91 -48.17 -16.77 30.09
CA THR A 91 -48.79 -18.06 29.69
C THR A 91 -50.04 -17.95 28.81
N ARG A 92 -50.25 -16.81 28.15
CA ARG A 92 -51.37 -16.64 27.20
C ARG A 92 -51.12 -17.44 25.94
N THR A 93 -52.20 -17.95 25.34
CA THR A 93 -52.12 -18.77 24.12
C THR A 93 -52.65 -18.04 22.88
N ALA A 94 -53.44 -16.98 23.05
CA ALA A 94 -54.00 -16.16 21.96
C ALA A 94 -54.56 -14.82 22.49
N GLY A 95 -55.28 -14.10 21.63
CA GLY A 95 -56.00 -12.87 21.97
C GLY A 95 -55.10 -11.65 22.10
N THR A 96 -55.73 -10.47 22.19
CA THR A 96 -55.03 -9.18 22.31
C THR A 96 -55.18 -8.61 23.71
N THR A 97 -54.08 -8.28 24.37
CA THR A 97 -54.06 -7.48 25.61
C THR A 97 -53.57 -6.08 25.29
N THR A 98 -54.39 -5.05 25.46
CA THR A 98 -54.04 -3.65 25.19
C THR A 98 -54.13 -2.79 26.44
N LEU A 99 -53.00 -2.19 26.82
CA LEU A 99 -52.89 -1.19 27.87
C LEU A 99 -52.52 0.16 27.24
N SER A 100 -53.50 1.07 27.17
CA SER A 100 -53.35 2.37 26.49
C SER A 100 -53.23 3.57 27.44
N GLY A 101 -53.37 3.36 28.74
CA GLY A 101 -53.14 4.40 29.75
C GLY A 101 -51.68 4.49 30.20
N THR A 102 -51.40 5.43 31.12
CA THR A 102 -50.08 5.62 31.71
C THR A 102 -49.65 4.40 32.52
N LEU A 103 -48.41 3.94 32.33
CA LEU A 103 -47.77 2.93 33.17
C LEU A 103 -46.63 3.60 33.95
N SER A 104 -46.63 3.49 35.29
CA SER A 104 -45.60 4.12 36.12
C SER A 104 -45.17 3.21 37.26
N ALA A 105 -43.88 2.92 37.35
CA ALA A 105 -43.27 2.11 38.39
C ALA A 105 -42.02 2.82 38.91
N THR A 106 -42.07 3.58 40.02
CA THR A 106 -40.98 4.52 40.38
C THR A 106 -40.24 4.19 41.68
N GLY A 107 -40.54 3.05 42.31
CA GLY A 107 -40.01 2.70 43.64
C GLY A 107 -38.56 2.23 43.74
N GLY A 108 -37.85 1.99 42.63
CA GLY A 108 -36.51 1.39 42.66
C GLY A 108 -36.50 -0.07 43.14
N VAL A 109 -37.63 -0.75 43.06
CA VAL A 109 -37.87 -2.13 43.53
C VAL A 109 -38.31 -3.02 42.37
N ALA A 110 -38.64 -4.29 42.63
CA ALA A 110 -39.10 -5.25 41.61
C ALA A 110 -40.50 -4.91 41.09
N ASN A 111 -40.67 -3.84 40.31
CA ASN A 111 -41.96 -3.31 39.89
C ASN A 111 -42.08 -3.00 38.38
N GLY A 112 -41.18 -3.53 37.56
CA GLY A 112 -41.19 -3.36 36.10
C GLY A 112 -42.34 -4.07 35.38
N ILE A 113 -42.21 -4.19 34.06
CA ILE A 113 -43.13 -4.92 33.17
C ILE A 113 -42.56 -6.31 32.91
N LEU A 114 -43.35 -7.36 33.18
CA LEU A 114 -43.02 -8.74 32.86
C LEU A 114 -44.00 -9.29 31.81
N VAL A 115 -43.45 -9.84 30.73
CA VAL A 115 -44.19 -10.59 29.72
C VAL A 115 -43.49 -11.93 29.52
N ASN A 116 -44.08 -13.02 29.99
CA ASN A 116 -43.38 -14.29 30.11
C ASN A 116 -44.16 -15.50 29.59
N ALA A 117 -43.51 -16.38 28.83
CA ALA A 117 -44.04 -17.69 28.44
C ALA A 117 -45.37 -17.64 27.69
N ASN A 118 -45.67 -16.54 26.98
CA ASN A 118 -46.85 -16.45 26.12
C ASN A 118 -46.57 -17.21 24.81
N THR A 119 -47.49 -18.06 24.36
CA THR A 119 -47.33 -18.90 23.16
C THR A 119 -48.18 -18.45 21.98
N GLY A 120 -48.84 -17.30 22.10
CA GLY A 120 -49.59 -16.66 21.03
C GLY A 120 -50.31 -15.38 21.47
N GLY A 121 -50.73 -14.59 20.49
CA GLY A 121 -51.51 -13.37 20.70
C GLY A 121 -50.70 -12.08 20.52
N THR A 122 -51.29 -10.97 20.96
CA THR A 122 -50.69 -9.64 20.83
C THR A 122 -50.79 -8.88 22.15
N ILE A 123 -49.70 -8.26 22.58
CA ILE A 123 -49.61 -7.47 23.80
C ILE A 123 -49.19 -6.06 23.40
N ASN A 124 -50.08 -5.09 23.60
CA ASN A 124 -49.88 -3.71 23.21
C ASN A 124 -49.79 -2.82 24.45
N PHE A 125 -48.66 -2.13 24.61
CA PHE A 125 -48.47 -1.03 25.52
C PHE A 125 -48.47 0.26 24.68
N SER A 126 -49.63 0.89 24.50
CA SER A 126 -49.83 1.98 23.52
C SER A 126 -49.96 3.38 24.12
N GLY A 127 -50.00 3.51 25.45
CA GLY A 127 -50.11 4.81 26.12
C GLY A 127 -48.86 5.67 25.97
N ALA A 128 -49.00 6.99 25.91
CA ALA A 128 -47.88 7.91 25.63
C ALA A 128 -46.84 8.05 26.77
N SER A 129 -47.06 7.43 27.94
CA SER A 129 -46.17 7.51 29.10
C SER A 129 -45.98 6.14 29.76
N LYS A 130 -44.74 5.65 29.78
CA LYS A 130 -44.34 4.39 30.42
C LYS A 130 -43.04 4.64 31.21
N ILE A 131 -43.16 4.97 32.50
CA ILE A 131 -42.03 5.38 33.34
C ILE A 131 -41.65 4.23 34.28
N LEU A 132 -40.43 3.71 34.17
CA LEU A 132 -39.98 2.54 34.91
C LEU A 132 -38.66 2.83 35.63
N THR A 133 -38.65 2.67 36.96
CA THR A 133 -37.51 2.84 37.86
C THR A 133 -37.41 1.65 38.81
N THR A 134 -36.59 0.65 38.47
CA THR A 134 -36.65 -0.71 39.07
C THR A 134 -35.42 -1.14 39.88
N GLY A 135 -34.44 -0.25 40.06
CA GLY A 135 -33.24 -0.52 40.86
C GLY A 135 -32.42 -1.69 40.32
N ALA A 136 -32.31 -2.77 41.10
CA ALA A 136 -31.56 -3.97 40.71
C ALA A 136 -32.33 -4.96 39.81
N ASN A 137 -33.62 -4.71 39.57
CA ASN A 137 -34.49 -5.59 38.79
C ASN A 137 -34.63 -5.08 37.36
N ASN A 138 -34.96 -5.98 36.42
CA ASN A 138 -35.22 -5.60 35.04
C ASN A 138 -36.42 -4.65 34.95
N ALA A 139 -36.31 -3.60 34.14
CA ALA A 139 -37.42 -2.65 33.96
C ALA A 139 -38.47 -3.20 32.99
N VAL A 140 -38.03 -3.68 31.82
CA VAL A 140 -38.85 -4.48 30.91
C VAL A 140 -38.21 -5.85 30.76
N ASP A 141 -38.98 -6.90 31.00
CA ASP A 141 -38.53 -8.29 30.91
C ASP A 141 -39.49 -9.12 30.05
N LEU A 142 -39.06 -9.40 28.82
CA LEU A 142 -39.79 -10.22 27.85
C LEU A 142 -39.05 -11.54 27.68
N THR A 143 -39.56 -12.61 28.28
CA THR A 143 -38.88 -13.91 28.31
C THR A 143 -39.76 -15.03 27.80
N ALA A 144 -39.18 -15.96 27.04
CA ALA A 144 -39.84 -17.19 26.60
C ALA A 144 -41.17 -17.01 25.82
N ASN A 145 -41.41 -15.86 25.16
CA ASN A 145 -42.68 -15.62 24.47
C ASN A 145 -42.66 -16.09 23.02
N THR A 146 -43.21 -17.24 22.70
CA THR A 146 -43.28 -17.76 21.32
C THR A 146 -44.55 -17.28 20.60
N ASN A 147 -44.49 -17.04 19.28
CA ASN A 147 -45.62 -16.57 18.45
C ASN A 147 -46.39 -15.35 18.99
N THR A 148 -45.81 -14.57 19.90
CA THR A 148 -46.47 -13.44 20.56
C THR A 148 -45.87 -12.14 20.08
N ALA A 149 -46.71 -11.20 19.61
CA ALA A 149 -46.26 -9.85 19.29
C ALA A 149 -46.32 -8.97 20.55
N VAL A 150 -45.20 -8.35 20.95
CA VAL A 150 -45.14 -7.41 22.07
C VAL A 150 -44.75 -6.03 21.54
N ASN A 151 -45.68 -5.08 21.65
CA ASN A 151 -45.55 -3.77 21.04
C ASN A 151 -45.58 -2.65 22.08
N PHE A 152 -44.50 -1.89 22.17
CA PHE A 152 -44.45 -0.60 22.86
C PHE A 152 -44.64 0.50 21.82
N THR A 153 -45.84 1.07 21.75
CA THR A 153 -46.19 2.13 20.80
C THR A 153 -46.58 3.41 21.52
N GLY A 154 -46.71 4.51 20.78
CA GLY A 154 -47.06 5.82 21.33
C GLY A 154 -45.90 6.55 22.03
N GLY A 155 -44.70 5.97 22.07
CA GLY A 155 -43.52 6.58 22.67
C GLY A 155 -43.52 6.57 24.22
N GLY A 156 -42.66 7.43 24.77
CA GLY A 156 -42.56 7.71 26.22
C GLY A 156 -42.13 6.53 27.09
N LEU A 157 -41.48 5.51 26.53
CA LEU A 157 -40.85 4.44 27.31
C LEU A 157 -39.58 4.96 27.96
N ALA A 158 -39.71 5.46 29.19
CA ALA A 158 -38.62 6.01 29.98
C ALA A 158 -38.18 5.01 31.05
N ILE A 159 -36.97 4.46 30.89
CA ILE A 159 -36.42 3.42 31.74
C ILE A 159 -35.22 3.97 32.54
N THR A 160 -35.21 3.71 33.84
CA THR A 160 -34.10 3.97 34.74
C THR A 160 -33.83 2.75 35.63
N THR A 161 -32.62 2.22 35.63
CA THR A 161 -32.23 1.12 36.55
C THR A 161 -30.89 1.42 37.21
N THR A 162 -30.64 0.77 38.35
CA THR A 162 -29.33 0.83 39.02
C THR A 162 -28.42 -0.27 38.49
N SER A 163 -28.82 -1.53 38.61
CA SER A 163 -28.04 -2.70 38.15
C SER A 163 -28.85 -3.73 37.38
N GLY A 164 -30.18 -3.61 37.35
CA GLY A 164 -31.03 -4.46 36.52
C GLY A 164 -30.96 -4.08 35.04
N THR A 165 -31.32 -5.00 34.15
CA THR A 165 -31.37 -4.72 32.72
C THR A 165 -32.48 -3.72 32.40
N GLY A 166 -32.19 -2.73 31.55
CA GLY A 166 -33.18 -1.74 31.12
C GLY A 166 -34.30 -2.41 30.31
N PHE A 167 -33.94 -2.90 29.12
CA PHE A 167 -34.85 -3.61 28.24
C PHE A 167 -34.30 -5.00 27.92
N ASN A 168 -34.91 -6.04 28.48
CA ASN A 168 -34.59 -7.43 28.23
C ASN A 168 -35.67 -8.06 27.34
N ALA A 169 -35.29 -8.61 26.19
CA ALA A 169 -36.16 -9.41 25.36
C ALA A 169 -35.41 -10.62 24.81
N THR A 170 -35.48 -11.73 25.55
CA THR A 170 -34.73 -12.96 25.25
C THR A 170 -35.68 -14.13 25.02
N SER A 171 -35.41 -14.93 24.00
CA SER A 171 -36.11 -16.17 23.71
C SER A 171 -37.58 -16.00 23.31
N ASN A 172 -37.92 -15.03 22.46
CA ASN A 172 -39.30 -14.88 21.94
C ASN A 172 -39.65 -15.82 20.75
N GLY A 173 -38.84 -16.86 20.49
CA GLY A 173 -39.07 -17.77 19.35
C GLY A 173 -39.40 -17.00 18.06
N THR A 174 -40.58 -17.25 17.49
CA THR A 174 -41.13 -16.60 16.28
C THR A 174 -41.96 -15.34 16.55
N GLY A 175 -42.18 -14.95 17.82
CA GLY A 175 -42.87 -13.73 18.20
C GLY A 175 -42.04 -12.47 17.92
N THR A 176 -42.70 -11.31 17.76
CA THR A 176 -42.01 -10.06 17.42
C THR A 176 -42.01 -9.05 18.57
N VAL A 177 -40.94 -8.25 18.64
CA VAL A 177 -40.84 -7.09 19.55
C VAL A 177 -40.80 -5.80 18.73
N THR A 178 -41.53 -4.79 19.20
CA THR A 178 -41.56 -3.45 18.60
C THR A 178 -41.44 -2.37 19.68
N VAL A 179 -40.61 -1.36 19.46
CA VAL A 179 -40.58 -0.14 20.29
C VAL A 179 -40.55 1.08 19.37
N ILE A 180 -41.62 1.86 19.35
CA ILE A 180 -41.77 3.01 18.44
C ILE A 180 -42.44 4.20 19.12
N GLY A 181 -42.27 5.38 18.51
CA GLY A 181 -42.73 6.67 19.01
C GLY A 181 -41.61 7.48 19.65
N SER A 182 -41.84 8.78 19.84
CA SER A 182 -40.84 9.71 20.38
C SER A 182 -40.63 9.54 21.90
N GLY A 183 -39.46 9.96 22.39
CA GLY A 183 -39.20 10.07 23.83
C GLY A 183 -38.96 8.74 24.55
N ASN A 184 -38.69 7.65 23.83
CA ASN A 184 -38.20 6.42 24.44
C ASN A 184 -36.74 6.62 24.89
N THR A 185 -36.42 6.33 26.15
CA THR A 185 -35.08 6.52 26.71
C THR A 185 -34.70 5.41 27.69
N ILE A 186 -33.42 5.03 27.72
CA ILE A 186 -32.87 4.11 28.73
C ILE A 186 -31.70 4.78 29.44
N SER A 187 -31.67 4.64 30.77
CA SER A 187 -30.51 4.99 31.60
C SER A 187 -30.28 3.91 32.66
N THR A 188 -29.19 3.18 32.58
CA THR A 188 -28.80 2.17 33.58
C THR A 188 -27.51 2.58 34.30
N GLY A 189 -27.36 2.16 35.56
CA GLY A 189 -26.08 2.28 36.29
C GLY A 189 -25.06 1.26 35.78
N SER A 190 -25.04 0.06 36.33
CA SER A 190 -24.17 -1.05 35.90
C SER A 190 -24.90 -2.14 35.10
N GLY A 191 -26.23 -2.11 35.06
CA GLY A 191 -27.04 -3.10 34.34
C GLY A 191 -26.96 -2.93 32.82
N VAL A 192 -27.22 -4.01 32.07
CA VAL A 192 -27.28 -3.97 30.61
C VAL A 192 -28.40 -3.00 30.18
N ALA A 193 -28.15 -2.09 29.25
CA ALA A 193 -29.20 -1.18 28.79
C ALA A 193 -30.21 -1.91 27.90
N VAL A 194 -29.71 -2.68 26.92
CA VAL A 194 -30.50 -3.44 25.96
C VAL A 194 -29.93 -4.85 25.81
N ASN A 195 -30.75 -5.86 26.05
CA ASN A 195 -30.42 -7.26 25.83
C ASN A 195 -31.47 -7.91 24.94
N LEU A 196 -31.10 -8.28 23.72
CA LEU A 196 -32.01 -8.82 22.71
C LEU A 196 -31.52 -10.16 22.16
N ASP A 197 -32.43 -11.12 22.18
CA ASP A 197 -32.31 -12.44 21.55
C ASP A 197 -33.72 -12.83 21.07
N THR A 198 -34.15 -12.21 19.96
CA THR A 198 -35.57 -12.15 19.55
C THR A 198 -35.72 -11.83 18.06
N VAL A 199 -36.91 -12.05 17.50
CA VAL A 199 -37.33 -11.42 16.25
C VAL A 199 -37.88 -10.01 16.53
N ILE A 200 -37.45 -9.01 15.75
CA ILE A 200 -38.04 -7.65 15.75
C ILE A 200 -39.02 -7.50 14.60
N SER A 201 -40.04 -6.66 14.78
CA SER A 201 -40.99 -6.36 13.71
C SER A 201 -40.36 -5.49 12.61
N ALA A 202 -41.05 -5.37 11.47
CA ALA A 202 -40.63 -4.47 10.40
C ALA A 202 -40.57 -2.98 10.82
N ALA A 203 -41.28 -2.60 11.89
CA ALA A 203 -41.23 -1.24 12.44
C ALA A 203 -39.98 -0.99 13.30
N GLY A 204 -39.31 -2.05 13.77
CA GLY A 204 -38.06 -1.97 14.52
C GLY A 204 -38.20 -1.59 15.99
N ILE A 205 -37.05 -1.18 16.55
CA ILE A 205 -36.90 -0.73 17.94
C ILE A 205 -36.17 0.61 17.91
N THR A 206 -36.79 1.67 18.42
CA THR A 206 -36.24 3.02 18.41
C THR A 206 -36.26 3.67 19.78
N PHE A 207 -35.08 4.11 20.23
CA PHE A 207 -34.86 4.94 21.40
C PHE A 207 -34.23 6.28 20.99
N ALA A 208 -34.64 7.37 21.64
CA ALA A 208 -34.04 8.69 21.44
C ALA A 208 -32.65 8.77 22.09
N SER A 209 -32.49 8.12 23.25
CA SER A 209 -31.19 8.00 23.92
C SER A 209 -31.07 6.72 24.74
N THR A 210 -29.89 6.13 24.72
CA THR A 210 -29.53 4.95 25.50
C THR A 210 -28.24 5.23 26.26
N ASN A 211 -28.29 5.10 27.59
CA ASN A 211 -27.17 5.36 28.47
C ASN A 211 -26.92 4.19 29.41
N LYS A 212 -25.65 3.89 29.67
CA LYS A 212 -25.19 2.97 30.71
C LYS A 212 -23.94 3.52 31.39
N GLY A 213 -23.92 3.51 32.72
CA GLY A 213 -22.74 3.82 33.54
C GLY A 213 -21.71 2.67 33.63
N ALA A 214 -20.59 2.93 34.31
CA ALA A 214 -19.49 1.97 34.40
C ALA A 214 -19.84 0.71 35.23
N GLY A 215 -19.19 -0.42 34.92
CA GLY A 215 -19.32 -1.69 35.64
C GLY A 215 -20.26 -2.70 34.97
N GLY A 216 -20.57 -3.82 35.64
CA GLY A 216 -21.40 -4.89 35.07
C GLY A 216 -20.71 -5.63 33.92
N THR A 217 -21.47 -6.05 32.91
CA THR A 217 -20.98 -6.78 31.72
C THR A 217 -20.98 -5.90 30.47
N SER A 218 -21.90 -6.12 29.53
CA SER A 218 -22.08 -5.33 28.30
C SER A 218 -23.08 -4.20 28.52
N ALA A 219 -23.05 -3.18 27.65
CA ALA A 219 -24.09 -2.17 27.58
C ALA A 219 -25.23 -2.58 26.66
N VAL A 220 -24.88 -3.17 25.52
CA VAL A 220 -25.82 -3.66 24.52
C VAL A 220 -25.41 -5.08 24.14
N ILE A 221 -26.38 -5.98 24.11
CA ILE A 221 -26.25 -7.37 23.71
C ILE A 221 -27.30 -7.65 22.64
N LEU A 222 -26.88 -8.10 21.46
CA LEU A 222 -27.73 -8.51 20.34
C LEU A 222 -27.24 -9.86 19.80
N ASP A 223 -27.73 -10.99 20.32
CA ASP A 223 -27.15 -12.30 20.02
C ASP A 223 -27.69 -12.89 18.71
N THR A 224 -28.95 -13.32 18.65
CA THR A 224 -29.56 -13.88 17.43
C THR A 224 -30.69 -13.02 16.85
N VAL A 225 -30.51 -11.69 16.90
CA VAL A 225 -31.60 -10.76 16.55
C VAL A 225 -31.88 -10.77 15.04
N THR A 226 -33.12 -11.13 14.69
CA THR A 226 -33.58 -11.22 13.29
C THR A 226 -34.81 -10.36 13.05
N GLY A 227 -35.21 -10.19 11.80
CA GLY A 227 -36.34 -9.35 11.38
C GLY A 227 -35.90 -8.26 10.41
N SER A 228 -36.86 -7.67 9.69
CA SER A 228 -36.56 -6.65 8.67
C SER A 228 -36.50 -5.22 9.20
N GLY A 229 -36.92 -4.99 10.45
CA GLY A 229 -36.79 -3.69 11.10
C GLY A 229 -35.35 -3.36 11.48
N ALA A 230 -35.10 -2.11 11.83
CA ALA A 230 -33.82 -1.66 12.37
C ALA A 230 -33.90 -1.43 13.89
N ILE A 231 -32.76 -1.56 14.56
CA ILE A 231 -32.58 -1.16 15.95
C ILE A 231 -31.81 0.17 15.93
N ASP A 232 -32.45 1.23 16.41
CA ASP A 232 -31.83 2.55 16.59
C ASP A 232 -31.87 2.91 18.07
N LEU A 233 -30.69 2.96 18.70
CA LEU A 233 -30.56 3.30 20.12
C LEU A 233 -30.35 4.80 20.36
N GLY A 234 -30.34 5.60 19.30
CA GLY A 234 -30.24 7.06 19.35
C GLY A 234 -28.88 7.54 19.87
N THR A 235 -28.91 8.53 20.75
CA THR A 235 -27.73 9.18 21.34
C THR A 235 -27.43 8.70 22.76
N GLY A 236 -26.43 9.26 23.43
CA GLY A 236 -26.11 8.99 24.84
C GLY A 236 -24.67 8.59 25.08
N ALA A 237 -24.43 7.85 26.17
CA ALA A 237 -23.13 7.28 26.48
C ALA A 237 -23.24 5.85 27.00
N LEU A 238 -22.50 4.92 26.40
CA LEU A 238 -22.35 3.54 26.87
C LEU A 238 -20.96 3.34 27.45
N ALA A 239 -20.89 3.07 28.76
CA ALA A 239 -19.68 2.60 29.41
C ALA A 239 -19.74 1.07 29.59
N GLY A 240 -18.69 0.39 29.15
CA GLY A 240 -18.54 -1.07 29.28
C GLY A 240 -18.26 -1.52 30.71
N GLY A 241 -18.35 -2.83 30.91
CA GLY A 241 -17.96 -3.54 32.12
C GLY A 241 -16.92 -4.62 31.80
N SER A 242 -17.14 -5.85 32.28
CA SER A 242 -16.23 -6.98 32.08
C SER A 242 -16.25 -7.61 30.68
N ALA A 243 -17.28 -7.32 29.89
CA ALA A 243 -17.46 -7.83 28.52
C ALA A 243 -17.36 -6.70 27.50
N ALA A 244 -17.57 -7.01 26.21
CA ALA A 244 -17.64 -6.00 25.16
C ALA A 244 -18.75 -4.96 25.47
N THR A 245 -18.49 -3.67 25.24
CA THR A 245 -19.50 -2.62 25.53
C THR A 245 -20.72 -2.78 24.64
N ILE A 246 -20.48 -2.98 23.34
CA ILE A 246 -21.51 -3.44 22.40
C ILE A 246 -21.07 -4.82 21.92
N ARG A 247 -21.95 -5.81 22.12
CA ARG A 247 -21.78 -7.18 21.64
C ARG A 247 -22.93 -7.51 20.68
N ILE A 248 -22.58 -7.87 19.45
CA ILE A 248 -23.52 -8.28 18.41
C ILE A 248 -23.05 -9.63 17.86
N GLY A 249 -23.97 -10.57 17.75
CA GLY A 249 -23.68 -11.96 17.48
C GLY A 249 -23.43 -12.78 18.75
N ASP A 250 -23.51 -14.09 18.60
CA ASP A 250 -23.37 -15.06 19.69
C ASP A 250 -21.91 -15.44 19.96
N GLY A 251 -20.99 -15.21 19.00
CA GLY A 251 -19.57 -15.55 19.13
C GLY A 251 -19.34 -17.06 19.32
N ALA A 252 -20.31 -17.89 18.92
CA ALA A 252 -20.42 -19.28 19.28
C ALA A 252 -19.97 -20.23 18.16
N GLY A 253 -18.95 -19.87 17.38
CA GLY A 253 -18.16 -20.78 16.52
C GLY A 253 -18.92 -21.51 15.39
N THR A 254 -20.23 -21.34 15.26
CA THR A 254 -21.00 -21.72 14.08
C THR A 254 -21.21 -20.46 13.24
N ALA A 255 -20.37 -20.26 12.23
CA ALA A 255 -20.47 -19.11 11.34
C ALA A 255 -21.92 -18.86 10.89
N ASN A 256 -22.33 -17.59 10.84
CA ASN A 256 -23.66 -17.11 10.41
C ASN A 256 -24.84 -17.22 11.39
N SER A 257 -24.61 -17.38 12.70
CA SER A 257 -25.69 -17.48 13.70
C SER A 257 -26.05 -16.15 14.41
N GLY A 258 -25.25 -15.10 14.27
CA GLY A 258 -25.35 -13.82 14.99
C GLY A 258 -26.51 -12.88 14.60
N GLY A 259 -27.54 -13.39 13.91
CA GLY A 259 -28.71 -12.62 13.48
C GLY A 259 -28.52 -11.79 12.21
N THR A 260 -29.59 -11.08 11.82
CA THR A 260 -29.67 -10.27 10.58
C THR A 260 -30.05 -8.81 10.79
N ALA A 261 -30.44 -8.41 12.00
CA ALA A 261 -30.95 -7.06 12.23
C ALA A 261 -29.92 -5.97 11.90
N ALA A 262 -30.42 -4.84 11.39
CA ALA A 262 -29.63 -3.61 11.28
C ALA A 262 -29.55 -2.91 12.64
N PHE A 263 -28.43 -2.24 12.92
CA PHE A 263 -28.18 -1.57 14.19
C PHE A 263 -27.57 -0.18 14.00
N THR A 264 -28.05 0.82 14.74
CA THR A 264 -27.48 2.17 14.76
C THR A 264 -27.36 2.70 16.19
N TYR A 265 -26.22 3.33 16.48
CA TYR A 265 -26.01 4.11 17.70
C TYR A 265 -25.10 5.30 17.46
N ALA A 266 -25.52 6.48 17.91
CA ALA A 266 -24.81 7.75 17.72
C ALA A 266 -24.12 8.27 18.99
N GLY A 267 -24.33 7.63 20.14
CA GLY A 267 -23.73 8.02 21.42
C GLY A 267 -22.30 7.51 21.60
N THR A 268 -21.57 8.07 22.58
CA THR A 268 -20.18 7.70 22.88
C THR A 268 -20.07 6.29 23.42
N ILE A 269 -19.01 5.57 23.05
CA ILE A 269 -18.74 4.19 23.46
C ILE A 269 -17.38 4.14 24.15
N THR A 270 -17.38 3.78 25.43
CA THR A 270 -16.15 3.66 26.23
C THR A 270 -16.04 2.25 26.76
N SER A 271 -14.93 1.57 26.50
CA SER A 271 -14.73 0.22 27.05
C SER A 271 -14.56 0.23 28.58
N GLY A 272 -14.96 -0.87 29.21
CA GLY A 272 -14.68 -1.17 30.61
C GLY A 272 -13.33 -1.89 30.72
N THR A 273 -13.36 -3.14 31.18
CA THR A 273 -12.20 -4.04 31.15
C THR A 273 -12.25 -5.04 29.99
N GLY A 274 -13.35 -5.06 29.24
CA GLY A 274 -13.50 -5.85 28.01
C GLY A 274 -13.21 -5.04 26.74
N GLN A 275 -13.66 -5.57 25.60
CA GLN A 275 -13.60 -4.89 24.30
C GLN A 275 -14.51 -3.65 24.27
N ALA A 276 -14.24 -2.69 23.39
CA ALA A 276 -15.24 -1.66 23.09
C ALA A 276 -16.36 -2.27 22.24
N ILE A 277 -15.98 -2.94 21.15
CA ILE A 277 -16.91 -3.49 20.14
C ILE A 277 -16.55 -4.95 19.86
N ASN A 278 -17.56 -5.80 19.87
CA ASN A 278 -17.49 -7.18 19.40
C ASN A 278 -18.68 -7.44 18.48
N ILE A 279 -18.42 -7.73 17.20
CA ILE A 279 -19.44 -8.02 16.19
C ILE A 279 -19.03 -9.29 15.45
N GLN A 280 -19.73 -10.39 15.69
CA GLN A 280 -19.33 -11.70 15.17
C GLN A 280 -20.48 -12.45 14.50
N ASP A 281 -20.14 -13.39 13.63
CA ASP A 281 -21.04 -14.43 13.11
C ASP A 281 -22.30 -13.90 12.38
N ARG A 282 -22.29 -12.69 11.85
CA ARG A 282 -23.48 -12.13 11.18
C ARG A 282 -23.82 -12.89 9.91
N ALA A 283 -25.10 -13.22 9.74
CA ALA A 283 -25.57 -14.04 8.64
C ALA A 283 -25.51 -13.35 7.26
N ALA A 284 -25.57 -14.13 6.17
CA ALA A 284 -25.48 -13.64 4.79
C ALA A 284 -26.55 -12.61 4.35
N ALA A 285 -27.63 -12.45 5.12
CA ALA A 285 -28.68 -11.45 4.88
C ALA A 285 -28.65 -10.31 5.90
N ALA A 286 -27.55 -10.14 6.63
CA ALA A 286 -27.46 -9.17 7.69
C ALA A 286 -27.53 -7.73 7.16
N GLY A 287 -28.31 -6.89 7.85
CA GLY A 287 -28.43 -5.46 7.57
C GLY A 287 -27.15 -4.68 7.89
N ASN A 288 -27.21 -3.36 7.81
CA ASN A 288 -26.04 -2.52 8.11
C ASN A 288 -25.92 -2.23 9.61
N ILE A 289 -24.69 -2.06 10.07
CA ILE A 289 -24.36 -1.57 11.42
C ILE A 289 -23.70 -0.20 11.27
N THR A 290 -24.20 0.81 11.98
CA THR A 290 -23.62 2.16 11.99
C THR A 290 -23.37 2.65 13.41
N LEU A 291 -22.10 2.91 13.72
CA LEU A 291 -21.64 3.44 15.00
C LEU A 291 -21.07 4.84 14.80
N SER A 292 -21.90 5.85 15.05
CA SER A 292 -21.57 7.26 14.79
C SER A 292 -20.98 8.01 15.96
N GLY A 293 -20.99 7.43 17.16
CA GLY A 293 -20.35 8.04 18.30
C GLY A 293 -18.85 7.79 18.37
N ASN A 294 -18.16 8.58 19.19
CA ASN A 294 -16.74 8.40 19.45
C ASN A 294 -16.49 7.12 20.24
N ILE A 295 -15.40 6.44 19.92
CA ILE A 295 -14.96 5.21 20.59
C ILE A 295 -13.69 5.50 21.38
N SER A 296 -13.69 5.11 22.65
CA SER A 296 -12.52 5.16 23.54
C SER A 296 -12.26 3.78 24.14
N HIS A 297 -11.11 3.21 23.82
CA HIS A 297 -10.61 1.97 24.40
C HIS A 297 -9.21 2.17 24.96
N ASN A 298 -9.02 1.84 26.23
CA ASN A 298 -7.71 1.90 26.89
C ASN A 298 -7.55 0.73 27.86
N VAL A 299 -7.47 -0.48 27.31
CA VAL A 299 -7.40 -1.72 28.08
C VAL A 299 -6.26 -2.57 27.55
N ALA A 300 -5.20 -2.69 28.35
CA ALA A 300 -4.05 -3.51 27.99
C ALA A 300 -4.40 -5.00 27.96
N GLY A 301 -3.93 -5.71 26.93
CA GLY A 301 -4.13 -7.14 26.76
C GLY A 301 -5.49 -7.54 26.20
N VAL A 302 -6.33 -6.57 25.80
CA VAL A 302 -7.67 -6.82 25.26
C VAL A 302 -7.85 -6.10 23.93
N ASN A 303 -8.42 -6.80 22.94
CA ASN A 303 -8.76 -6.18 21.66
C ASN A 303 -9.72 -5.02 21.86
N GLY A 304 -9.57 -3.94 21.08
CA GLY A 304 -10.49 -2.80 21.16
C GLY A 304 -11.76 -3.05 20.34
N ILE A 305 -11.55 -3.37 19.07
CA ILE A 305 -12.60 -3.71 18.11
C ILE A 305 -12.31 -5.12 17.58
N GLN A 306 -13.27 -6.01 17.74
CA GLN A 306 -13.24 -7.39 17.23
C GLN A 306 -14.41 -7.60 16.27
N LEU A 307 -14.10 -7.86 15.00
CA LEU A 307 -15.06 -8.27 13.98
C LEU A 307 -14.63 -9.63 13.41
N ASP A 308 -15.49 -10.64 13.51
CA ASP A 308 -15.16 -12.01 13.10
C ASP A 308 -16.31 -12.65 12.32
N ASP A 309 -16.02 -13.42 11.26
CA ASP A 309 -17.00 -14.25 10.54
C ASP A 309 -18.30 -13.53 10.13
N ASN A 310 -18.22 -12.23 9.79
CA ASN A 310 -19.37 -11.49 9.28
C ASN A 310 -19.57 -11.75 7.78
N ALA A 311 -20.62 -12.49 7.43
CA ALA A 311 -20.85 -12.92 6.04
C ALA A 311 -21.55 -11.88 5.15
N ALA A 312 -22.09 -10.79 5.71
CA ALA A 312 -22.72 -9.72 4.94
C ALA A 312 -22.82 -8.41 5.73
N GLY A 313 -23.30 -7.38 5.02
CA GLY A 313 -23.64 -6.07 5.57
C GLY A 313 -22.47 -5.09 5.56
N ILE A 314 -22.81 -3.81 5.68
CA ILE A 314 -21.84 -2.74 5.87
C ILE A 314 -21.75 -2.43 7.37
N ILE A 315 -20.54 -2.46 7.93
CA ILE A 315 -20.24 -2.09 9.30
C ILE A 315 -19.44 -0.79 9.28
N THR A 316 -20.09 0.31 9.63
CA THR A 316 -19.51 1.66 9.58
C THR A 316 -19.20 2.20 10.96
N PHE A 317 -17.96 2.65 11.15
CA PHE A 317 -17.51 3.44 12.29
C PHE A 317 -17.33 4.90 11.84
N SER A 318 -18.21 5.80 12.24
CA SER A 318 -18.26 7.18 11.70
C SER A 318 -18.06 8.31 12.73
N GLY A 319 -17.87 8.00 14.02
CA GLY A 319 -17.45 9.00 15.01
C GLY A 319 -16.15 9.73 14.64
N THR A 320 -15.98 10.97 15.08
CA THR A 320 -14.80 11.79 14.74
C THR A 320 -13.52 11.34 15.47
N SER A 321 -13.65 10.46 16.47
CA SER A 321 -12.52 9.85 17.19
C SER A 321 -12.79 8.37 17.45
N LYS A 322 -11.86 7.50 17.07
CA LYS A 322 -11.75 6.11 17.52
C LYS A 322 -10.36 5.88 18.12
N SER A 323 -10.21 6.14 19.41
CA SER A 323 -8.93 6.00 20.13
C SER A 323 -8.84 4.62 20.76
N ILE A 324 -7.95 3.78 20.24
CA ILE A 324 -7.82 2.37 20.63
C ILE A 324 -6.40 2.08 21.13
N THR A 325 -6.26 1.88 22.44
CA THR A 325 -5.02 1.46 23.08
C THR A 325 -5.20 0.08 23.71
N SER A 326 -4.55 -0.94 23.16
CA SER A 326 -4.74 -2.36 23.55
C SER A 326 -3.52 -3.00 24.22
N GLY A 327 -2.40 -2.28 24.35
CA GLY A 327 -1.15 -2.86 24.87
C GLY A 327 -0.66 -4.04 24.02
N SER A 328 -0.49 -5.21 24.62
CA SER A 328 0.04 -6.39 23.91
C SER A 328 -0.95 -7.09 22.98
N ALA A 329 -2.25 -6.78 23.04
CA ALA A 329 -3.27 -7.37 22.19
C ALA A 329 -3.49 -6.60 20.88
N ILE A 330 -4.21 -7.19 19.93
CA ILE A 330 -4.52 -6.54 18.65
C ILE A 330 -5.53 -5.41 18.90
N ALA A 331 -5.26 -4.18 18.46
CA ALA A 331 -6.18 -3.08 18.72
C ALA A 331 -7.48 -3.18 17.90
N VAL A 332 -7.34 -3.35 16.59
CA VAL A 332 -8.46 -3.59 15.66
C VAL A 332 -8.21 -4.92 14.96
N ASN A 333 -9.07 -5.91 15.23
CA ASN A 333 -8.98 -7.25 14.67
C ASN A 333 -10.21 -7.56 13.82
N LEU A 334 -9.99 -7.74 12.51
CA LEU A 334 -11.00 -8.06 11.51
C LEU A 334 -10.60 -9.40 10.88
N THR A 335 -11.28 -10.47 11.23
CA THR A 335 -10.98 -11.84 10.77
C THR A 335 -12.17 -12.45 10.02
N ASP A 336 -11.89 -13.12 8.90
CA ASP A 336 -12.83 -13.96 8.15
C ASP A 336 -14.15 -13.30 7.71
N ASN A 337 -14.12 -11.98 7.46
CA ASN A 337 -15.29 -11.16 7.12
C ASN A 337 -15.71 -11.23 5.65
N THR A 338 -15.67 -12.42 5.01
CA THR A 338 -15.68 -12.64 3.55
C THR A 338 -16.72 -11.83 2.75
N GLY A 339 -17.92 -11.57 3.29
CA GLY A 339 -18.97 -10.82 2.60
C GLY A 339 -19.33 -9.46 3.22
N ALA A 340 -18.66 -9.05 4.30
CA ALA A 340 -18.89 -7.76 4.93
C ALA A 340 -17.98 -6.66 4.34
N THR A 341 -18.50 -5.43 4.35
CA THR A 341 -17.71 -4.21 4.12
C THR A 341 -17.55 -3.46 5.43
N ILE A 342 -16.31 -3.13 5.79
CA ILE A 342 -15.95 -2.51 7.07
C ILE A 342 -15.33 -1.14 6.80
N ASP A 343 -16.02 -0.09 7.22
CA ASP A 343 -15.64 1.29 6.89
C ASP A 343 -15.33 2.10 8.14
N PHE A 344 -14.09 2.60 8.22
CA PHE A 344 -13.71 3.62 9.20
C PHE A 344 -13.71 4.98 8.49
N ILE A 345 -14.74 5.79 8.76
CA ILE A 345 -14.94 7.10 8.11
C ILE A 345 -14.79 8.26 9.10
N ASN A 346 -14.69 9.48 8.55
CA ASN A 346 -14.51 10.75 9.27
C ASN A 346 -13.19 10.90 10.03
N GLY A 347 -12.19 10.04 9.76
CA GLY A 347 -10.87 10.13 10.36
C GLY A 347 -10.80 9.75 11.84
N GLY A 348 -9.70 10.14 12.49
CA GLY A 348 -9.51 9.98 13.92
C GLY A 348 -9.39 8.54 14.41
N LEU A 349 -9.09 7.57 13.54
CA LEU A 349 -8.70 6.21 13.96
C LEU A 349 -7.27 6.24 14.50
N VAL A 350 -7.13 6.31 15.82
CA VAL A 350 -5.84 6.39 16.52
C VAL A 350 -5.59 5.09 17.26
N ILE A 351 -4.59 4.34 16.84
CA ILE A 351 -4.27 3.00 17.35
C ILE A 351 -2.89 3.00 18.03
N ASN A 352 -2.83 2.48 19.26
CA ASN A 352 -1.58 2.27 20.00
C ASN A 352 -1.50 0.82 20.53
N THR A 353 -0.45 0.10 20.14
CA THR A 353 -0.13 -1.25 20.65
C THR A 353 1.34 -1.36 21.05
N THR A 354 1.67 -2.35 21.86
CA THR A 354 3.04 -2.62 22.31
C THR A 354 3.57 -3.97 21.85
N GLY A 355 2.71 -4.94 21.50
CA GLY A 355 3.12 -6.33 21.21
C GLY A 355 2.55 -6.92 19.93
N ALA A 356 1.22 -6.98 19.82
CA ALA A 356 0.55 -7.52 18.63
C ALA A 356 0.27 -6.44 17.57
N ALA A 357 -0.40 -6.87 16.49
CA ALA A 357 -0.71 -5.99 15.38
C ALA A 357 -1.56 -4.78 15.81
N GLY A 358 -1.29 -3.60 15.24
CA GLY A 358 -2.14 -2.44 15.47
C GLY A 358 -3.50 -2.63 14.81
N PHE A 359 -3.48 -2.77 13.49
CA PHE A 359 -4.64 -3.05 12.66
C PHE A 359 -4.42 -4.38 11.93
N ASN A 360 -5.26 -5.37 12.21
CA ASN A 360 -5.22 -6.69 11.59
C ASN A 360 -6.50 -6.92 10.79
N ALA A 361 -6.37 -7.11 9.48
CA ALA A 361 -7.48 -7.47 8.59
C ALA A 361 -7.08 -8.70 7.78
N THR A 362 -7.68 -9.85 8.09
CA THR A 362 -7.34 -11.14 7.48
C THR A 362 -8.56 -11.97 7.12
N GLY A 363 -8.44 -12.86 6.13
CA GLY A 363 -9.43 -13.91 5.90
C GLY A 363 -10.63 -13.53 5.03
N GLY A 364 -10.72 -12.29 4.55
CA GLY A 364 -11.70 -11.89 3.54
C GLY A 364 -12.41 -10.56 3.86
N GLY A 365 -13.37 -10.21 3.02
CA GLY A 365 -14.15 -8.98 3.14
C GLY A 365 -13.51 -7.79 2.46
N THR A 366 -14.14 -6.63 2.65
CA THR A 366 -13.63 -5.34 2.14
C THR A 366 -13.44 -4.37 3.30
N VAL A 367 -12.31 -3.67 3.34
CA VAL A 367 -12.01 -2.68 4.37
C VAL A 367 -11.62 -1.33 3.78
N THR A 368 -12.07 -0.24 4.41
CA THR A 368 -11.61 1.12 4.11
C THR A 368 -11.28 1.91 5.38
N VAL A 369 -10.31 2.82 5.27
CA VAL A 369 -9.96 3.80 6.32
C VAL A 369 -9.84 5.16 5.65
N GLN A 370 -10.67 6.10 6.06
CA GLN A 370 -10.90 7.37 5.37
C GLN A 370 -10.78 8.56 6.32
N GLY A 371 -10.59 9.76 5.77
CA GLY A 371 -10.44 10.99 6.55
C GLY A 371 -9.02 11.23 7.10
N THR A 372 -8.86 12.31 7.84
CA THR A 372 -7.56 12.78 8.37
C THR A 372 -7.29 12.28 9.79
N GLY A 373 -6.03 12.29 10.22
CA GLY A 373 -5.66 11.97 11.60
C GLY A 373 -5.75 10.50 11.98
N ASN A 374 -5.85 9.60 10.99
CA ASN A 374 -5.73 8.16 11.23
C ASN A 374 -4.25 7.83 11.49
N SER A 375 -3.93 7.16 12.59
CA SER A 375 -2.55 6.83 12.93
C SER A 375 -2.44 5.48 13.62
N ILE A 376 -1.34 4.76 13.36
CA ILE A 376 -0.99 3.53 14.07
C ILE A 376 0.41 3.66 14.65
N ALA A 377 0.57 3.32 15.93
CA ALA A 377 1.86 3.11 16.56
C ALA A 377 1.90 1.72 17.22
N SER A 378 2.85 0.89 16.81
CA SER A 378 3.17 -0.38 17.48
C SER A 378 4.61 -0.39 17.96
N THR A 379 4.87 -0.83 19.19
CA THR A 379 6.26 -0.99 19.66
C THR A 379 6.86 -2.26 19.07
N ASN A 380 6.43 -3.46 19.46
CA ASN A 380 7.11 -4.71 19.06
C ASN A 380 6.37 -5.51 17.96
N GLY A 381 5.21 -5.05 17.51
CA GLY A 381 4.35 -5.76 16.57
C GLY A 381 4.26 -5.09 15.19
N THR A 382 3.64 -5.79 14.25
CA THR A 382 3.28 -5.23 12.94
C THR A 382 2.27 -4.10 13.11
N ALA A 383 2.56 -2.88 12.66
CA ALA A 383 1.60 -1.80 12.81
C ALA A 383 0.33 -2.07 11.97
N LEU A 384 0.50 -2.41 10.68
CA LEU A 384 -0.61 -2.69 9.76
C LEU A 384 -0.42 -4.04 9.09
N ASN A 385 -1.38 -4.94 9.26
CA ASN A 385 -1.44 -6.24 8.61
C ASN A 385 -2.76 -6.40 7.85
N VAL A 386 -2.70 -6.46 6.52
CA VAL A 386 -3.86 -6.67 5.63
C VAL A 386 -3.54 -7.83 4.71
N VAL A 387 -4.15 -8.99 4.94
CA VAL A 387 -3.83 -10.24 4.24
C VAL A 387 -5.10 -10.91 3.75
N ASN A 388 -5.15 -11.29 2.46
CA ASN A 388 -6.34 -11.92 1.87
C ASN A 388 -7.64 -11.13 2.10
N THR A 389 -7.56 -9.80 2.16
CA THR A 389 -8.68 -8.89 2.41
C THR A 389 -8.65 -7.80 1.36
N PHE A 390 -9.79 -7.50 0.74
CA PHE A 390 -9.85 -6.44 -0.27
C PHE A 390 -9.77 -5.06 0.37
N ILE A 391 -9.00 -4.17 -0.25
CA ILE A 391 -9.06 -2.74 0.06
C ILE A 391 -10.11 -2.12 -0.86
N GLY A 392 -11.17 -1.55 -0.27
CA GLY A 392 -12.23 -0.90 -1.03
C GLY A 392 -11.71 0.30 -1.84
N GLY A 393 -12.50 0.77 -2.83
CA GLY A 393 -12.06 1.82 -3.77
C GLY A 393 -11.60 3.13 -3.11
N SER A 394 -12.09 3.45 -1.92
CA SER A 394 -11.66 4.62 -1.13
C SER A 394 -10.28 4.45 -0.48
N GLY A 395 -9.72 3.24 -0.48
CA GLY A 395 -8.38 2.96 0.04
C GLY A 395 -8.27 2.86 1.56
N LEU A 396 -7.03 2.68 2.00
CA LEU A 396 -6.59 2.83 3.39
C LEU A 396 -5.74 4.10 3.49
N THR A 397 -6.28 5.16 4.10
CA THR A 397 -5.59 6.43 4.26
C THR A 397 -5.17 6.62 5.72
N PHE A 398 -3.86 6.61 5.94
CA PHE A 398 -3.26 6.93 7.24
C PHE A 398 -2.45 8.22 7.15
N GLN A 399 -2.51 9.00 8.23
CA GLN A 399 -1.62 10.14 8.44
C GLN A 399 -0.20 9.65 8.76
N SER A 400 -0.10 8.68 9.67
CA SER A 400 1.17 8.06 10.05
C SER A 400 1.05 6.58 10.43
N VAL A 401 2.06 5.79 10.11
CA VAL A 401 2.17 4.39 10.57
C VAL A 401 3.58 4.13 11.10
N SER A 402 3.69 3.68 12.35
CA SER A 402 4.97 3.47 13.04
C SER A 402 5.06 2.09 13.68
N ALA A 403 6.23 1.45 13.56
CA ALA A 403 6.57 0.15 14.15
C ALA A 403 8.03 0.18 14.67
N ASN A 404 8.32 -0.42 15.84
CA ASN A 404 9.68 -0.45 16.43
C ASN A 404 10.13 -1.86 16.87
N GLY A 405 10.15 -2.81 15.94
CA GLY A 405 10.38 -4.22 16.22
C GLY A 405 9.42 -5.12 15.45
N GLY A 406 9.58 -6.43 15.62
CA GLY A 406 8.76 -7.45 14.96
C GLY A 406 9.31 -7.90 13.61
N THR A 407 8.63 -8.88 12.99
CA THR A 407 9.05 -9.44 11.69
C THR A 407 8.87 -8.42 10.57
N ASN A 408 7.75 -7.71 10.57
CA ASN A 408 7.38 -6.69 9.57
C ASN A 408 6.71 -5.51 10.27
N GLY A 409 6.93 -4.29 9.81
CA GLY A 409 6.20 -3.11 10.27
C GLY A 409 4.88 -2.89 9.52
N LEU A 410 4.89 -3.17 8.21
CA LEU A 410 3.74 -3.06 7.30
C LEU A 410 3.62 -4.33 6.47
N VAL A 411 2.41 -4.87 6.32
CA VAL A 411 2.13 -6.03 5.47
C VAL A 411 0.83 -5.79 4.72
N LEU A 412 0.91 -5.74 3.38
CA LEU A 412 -0.24 -5.96 2.49
C LEU A 412 0.07 -7.16 1.61
N ASN A 413 -0.72 -8.22 1.73
CA ASN A 413 -0.53 -9.45 0.97
C ASN A 413 -1.85 -9.93 0.39
N ASN A 414 -1.91 -10.05 -0.94
CA ASN A 414 -3.10 -10.50 -1.65
C ASN A 414 -4.33 -9.62 -1.34
N THR A 415 -4.16 -8.30 -1.48
CA THR A 415 -5.24 -7.30 -1.28
C THR A 415 -6.05 -7.04 -2.56
N GLY A 416 -5.68 -7.72 -3.64
CA GLY A 416 -6.37 -7.77 -4.92
C GLY A 416 -5.93 -6.66 -5.90
N LEU A 417 -5.90 -7.03 -7.19
CA LEU A 417 -5.52 -6.15 -8.31
C LEU A 417 -6.72 -5.72 -9.17
N ALA A 418 -7.94 -6.14 -8.82
CA ALA A 418 -9.14 -5.91 -9.61
C ALA A 418 -9.47 -4.42 -9.79
N ALA A 419 -10.18 -4.09 -10.88
CA ALA A 419 -10.78 -2.77 -11.05
C ALA A 419 -11.77 -2.50 -9.90
N GLY A 420 -11.69 -1.33 -9.27
CA GLY A 420 -12.46 -0.99 -8.06
C GLY A 420 -11.74 -1.20 -6.73
N ASN A 421 -10.70 -2.04 -6.65
CA ASN A 421 -9.86 -2.11 -5.46
C ASN A 421 -9.00 -0.85 -5.32
N GLY A 422 -8.85 -0.37 -4.08
CA GLY A 422 -7.96 0.71 -3.67
C GLY A 422 -6.57 0.22 -3.29
N GLY A 423 -5.89 0.98 -2.44
CA GLY A 423 -4.55 0.66 -1.95
C GLY A 423 -4.21 1.38 -0.64
N LEU A 424 -2.95 1.31 -0.22
CA LEU A 424 -2.46 2.03 0.96
C LEU A 424 -1.92 3.40 0.58
N THR A 425 -2.36 4.43 1.31
CA THR A 425 -1.79 5.78 1.28
C THR A 425 -1.38 6.21 2.68
N VAL A 426 -0.08 6.41 2.89
CA VAL A 426 0.46 7.10 4.08
C VAL A 426 0.86 8.50 3.67
N THR A 427 0.20 9.50 4.24
CA THR A 427 0.26 10.88 3.75
C THR A 427 1.39 11.71 4.36
N GLY A 428 1.67 11.56 5.65
CA GLY A 428 2.50 12.53 6.38
C GLY A 428 1.96 13.98 6.28
N THR A 429 2.65 14.91 6.93
CA THR A 429 2.23 16.31 7.03
C THR A 429 3.11 17.18 6.15
N GLY A 430 2.59 17.55 4.97
CA GLY A 430 3.32 18.38 4.01
C GLY A 430 4.62 17.71 3.56
N VAL A 431 5.75 18.39 3.79
CA VAL A 431 7.11 17.89 3.50
C VAL A 431 7.90 17.56 4.78
N THR A 432 7.23 17.50 5.93
CA THR A 432 7.89 17.30 7.23
C THR A 432 8.43 15.87 7.32
N ALA A 433 9.74 15.68 7.30
CA ALA A 433 10.36 14.37 7.38
C ALA A 433 9.89 13.58 8.62
N GLY A 434 9.60 12.29 8.45
CA GLY A 434 9.14 11.40 9.51
C GLY A 434 7.68 11.57 9.95
N SER A 435 6.97 12.59 9.45
CA SER A 435 5.56 12.81 9.82
C SER A 435 4.60 11.72 9.29
N GLY A 436 5.02 10.94 8.30
CA GLY A 436 4.34 9.71 7.87
C GLY A 436 4.53 8.53 8.82
N GLY A 437 5.31 8.69 9.88
CA GLY A 437 5.66 7.63 10.82
C GLY A 437 7.04 7.02 10.55
N THR A 438 7.46 6.16 11.48
CA THR A 438 8.77 5.50 11.45
C THR A 438 8.61 4.00 11.56
N ILE A 439 9.11 3.27 10.57
CA ILE A 439 9.30 1.82 10.64
C ILE A 439 10.76 1.58 11.02
N GLN A 440 11.01 0.86 12.12
CA GLN A 440 12.37 0.68 12.61
C GLN A 440 12.59 -0.64 13.33
N ASN A 441 13.84 -1.10 13.33
CA ASN A 441 14.31 -2.30 14.04
C ASN A 441 13.51 -3.59 13.74
N THR A 442 12.97 -3.70 12.53
CA THR A 442 12.23 -4.87 12.07
C THR A 442 13.14 -5.85 11.33
N VAL A 443 12.71 -7.12 11.19
CA VAL A 443 13.41 -8.09 10.33
C VAL A 443 13.35 -7.64 8.87
N GLN A 444 12.15 -7.29 8.41
CA GLN A 444 11.88 -6.59 7.15
C GLN A 444 10.99 -5.37 7.45
N GLY A 445 11.13 -4.28 6.71
CA GLY A 445 10.40 -3.04 7.03
C GLY A 445 8.95 -3.15 6.62
N ALA A 446 8.71 -3.13 5.32
CA ALA A 446 7.39 -3.26 4.72
C ALA A 446 7.38 -4.35 3.66
N LEU A 447 6.33 -5.18 3.66
CA LEU A 447 6.13 -6.26 2.71
C LEU A 447 4.82 -6.04 1.93
N PHE A 448 4.94 -5.94 0.61
CA PHE A 448 3.82 -5.72 -0.29
C PHE A 448 3.79 -6.78 -1.38
N THR A 449 2.75 -7.62 -1.40
CA THR A 449 2.59 -8.68 -2.39
C THR A 449 1.20 -8.62 -3.00
N SER A 450 1.10 -8.68 -4.34
CA SER A 450 -0.17 -8.68 -5.08
C SER A 450 -1.12 -7.57 -4.63
N THR A 451 -0.59 -6.34 -4.63
CA THR A 451 -1.26 -5.13 -4.13
C THR A 451 -1.30 -4.08 -5.23
N LYS A 452 -2.40 -3.34 -5.35
CA LYS A 452 -2.61 -2.46 -6.51
C LYS A 452 -1.85 -1.13 -6.40
N ASN A 453 -2.31 -0.24 -5.53
CA ASN A 453 -1.74 1.10 -5.35
C ASN A 453 -0.99 1.18 -4.01
N LEU A 454 0.22 1.71 -4.04
CA LEU A 454 1.03 1.96 -2.86
C LEU A 454 1.56 3.39 -2.89
N SER A 455 1.20 4.22 -1.93
CA SER A 455 1.72 5.57 -1.75
C SER A 455 2.24 5.75 -0.33
N LEU A 456 3.55 6.00 -0.19
CA LEU A 456 4.19 6.27 1.09
C LEU A 456 4.88 7.63 1.03
N SER A 457 4.51 8.52 1.93
CA SER A 457 5.07 9.89 2.00
C SER A 457 5.62 10.20 3.37
N ASN A 458 6.75 10.90 3.42
CA ASN A 458 7.35 11.45 4.64
C ASN A 458 7.65 10.41 5.72
N MET A 459 7.93 9.15 5.36
CA MET A 459 8.23 8.08 6.32
C MET A 459 9.73 7.89 6.52
N ASN A 460 10.10 7.48 7.73
CA ASN A 460 11.43 6.97 8.03
C ASN A 460 11.43 5.43 8.05
N PHE A 461 12.47 4.83 7.49
CA PHE A 461 12.80 3.42 7.63
C PHE A 461 14.21 3.31 8.21
N THR A 462 14.33 3.05 9.52
CA THR A 462 15.61 3.08 10.24
C THR A 462 15.92 1.71 10.81
N ASN A 463 17.00 1.07 10.36
CA ASN A 463 17.29 -0.33 10.68
C ASN A 463 16.09 -1.25 10.37
N ALA A 464 15.29 -0.89 9.36
CA ALA A 464 14.07 -1.60 8.99
C ALA A 464 14.37 -2.84 8.14
N ASN A 465 15.53 -3.47 8.34
CA ASN A 465 15.98 -4.65 7.63
C ASN A 465 17.12 -5.26 8.42
N THR A 466 16.81 -5.96 9.50
CA THR A 466 17.83 -6.69 10.29
C THR A 466 18.02 -8.12 9.80
N GLY A 467 17.11 -8.62 8.96
CA GLY A 467 17.22 -9.93 8.33
C GLY A 467 18.21 -9.94 7.17
N ASN A 468 18.76 -11.13 6.88
CA ASN A 468 19.63 -11.37 5.73
C ASN A 468 19.13 -12.61 4.96
N GLY A 469 18.68 -12.41 3.72
CA GLY A 469 18.23 -13.50 2.83
C GLY A 469 19.31 -13.91 1.83
N THR A 470 19.11 -15.00 1.10
CA THR A 470 20.11 -15.46 0.12
C THR A 470 19.86 -14.83 -1.25
N LEU A 471 20.65 -13.82 -1.60
CA LEU A 471 20.62 -13.21 -2.94
C LEU A 471 21.38 -14.07 -3.95
N ASN A 472 20.88 -14.09 -5.19
CA ASN A 472 21.50 -14.79 -6.30
C ASN A 472 21.90 -13.78 -7.39
N ASN A 473 23.08 -13.96 -7.97
CA ASN A 473 23.47 -13.19 -9.16
C ASN A 473 23.15 -14.01 -10.42
N VAL A 474 21.86 -14.11 -10.72
CA VAL A 474 21.35 -14.90 -11.85
C VAL A 474 20.32 -14.11 -12.64
N ASP A 475 20.34 -14.26 -13.95
CA ASP A 475 19.38 -13.63 -14.86
C ASP A 475 18.11 -14.47 -14.90
N GLY A 476 17.25 -14.24 -13.91
CA GLY A 476 16.04 -15.01 -13.73
C GLY A 476 15.26 -14.60 -12.48
N PRO A 477 14.08 -15.20 -12.26
CA PRO A 477 13.16 -14.82 -11.18
C PRO A 477 13.71 -15.09 -9.77
N THR A 478 14.88 -15.73 -9.64
CA THR A 478 15.55 -15.96 -8.36
C THR A 478 16.58 -14.88 -8.01
N PHE A 479 16.83 -13.93 -8.90
CA PHE A 479 17.77 -12.81 -8.73
C PHE A 479 17.68 -12.13 -7.36
N ASN A 480 16.49 -11.63 -7.00
CA ASN A 480 16.26 -10.88 -5.77
C ASN A 480 15.03 -11.37 -4.98
N SER A 481 14.57 -12.59 -5.25
CA SER A 481 13.31 -13.11 -4.67
C SER A 481 13.41 -13.49 -3.19
N ALA A 482 14.59 -13.88 -2.73
CA ALA A 482 14.87 -14.15 -1.33
C ALA A 482 15.46 -12.94 -0.59
N ALA A 483 15.51 -11.76 -1.24
CA ALA A 483 15.98 -10.54 -0.60
C ALA A 483 15.08 -10.18 0.59
N GLN A 484 15.71 -9.75 1.68
CA GLN A 484 15.06 -9.02 2.75
C GLN A 484 15.35 -7.54 2.54
N ALA A 485 14.33 -6.68 2.70
CA ALA A 485 14.50 -5.24 2.50
C ALA A 485 13.77 -4.36 3.52
N ALA A 486 14.11 -3.06 3.53
CA ALA A 486 13.30 -2.06 4.22
C ALA A 486 11.94 -1.89 3.53
N ILE A 487 11.89 -1.98 2.21
CA ILE A 487 10.66 -2.09 1.45
C ILE A 487 10.82 -3.25 0.46
N ASN A 488 9.99 -4.29 0.60
CA ASN A 488 10.00 -5.47 -0.25
C ASN A 488 8.67 -5.58 -1.00
N MET A 489 8.73 -5.67 -2.33
CA MET A 489 7.56 -5.64 -3.21
C MET A 489 7.56 -6.79 -4.21
N SER A 490 6.41 -7.41 -4.41
CA SER A 490 6.17 -8.38 -5.49
C SER A 490 4.80 -8.18 -6.10
N SER A 491 4.72 -8.07 -7.43
CA SER A 491 3.46 -7.92 -8.17
C SER A 491 2.64 -6.71 -7.70
N VAL A 492 3.29 -5.55 -7.60
CA VAL A 492 2.66 -4.27 -7.22
C VAL A 492 2.43 -3.39 -8.44
N ALA A 493 1.19 -2.92 -8.66
CA ALA A 493 0.81 -2.31 -9.94
C ALA A 493 1.13 -0.80 -10.07
N THR A 494 1.18 -0.05 -8.97
CA THR A 494 1.58 1.36 -8.97
C THR A 494 2.20 1.70 -7.63
N VAL A 495 3.38 2.32 -7.67
CA VAL A 495 4.16 2.67 -6.48
C VAL A 495 4.52 4.15 -6.51
N THR A 496 4.33 4.86 -5.40
CA THR A 496 4.74 6.26 -5.24
C THR A 496 5.38 6.45 -3.88
N PHE A 497 6.68 6.70 -3.87
CA PHE A 497 7.48 7.03 -2.70
C PHE A 497 7.92 8.48 -2.76
N THR A 498 7.56 9.28 -1.76
CA THR A 498 7.89 10.70 -1.72
C THR A 498 8.50 11.08 -0.37
N ASN A 499 9.66 11.73 -0.39
CA ASN A 499 10.32 12.21 0.83
C ASN A 499 10.54 11.10 1.87
N LEU A 500 10.94 9.90 1.42
CA LEU A 500 11.28 8.82 2.32
C LEU A 500 12.75 8.93 2.74
N ASN A 501 13.04 8.51 3.97
CA ASN A 501 14.40 8.38 4.48
C ASN A 501 14.63 6.95 4.94
N LEU A 502 15.39 6.18 4.17
CA LEU A 502 15.74 4.79 4.45
C LEU A 502 17.22 4.73 4.87
N ASN A 503 17.50 4.19 6.05
CA ASN A 503 18.87 4.04 6.56
C ASN A 503 19.08 2.82 7.47
N GLY A 504 20.34 2.34 7.55
CA GLY A 504 20.82 1.43 8.59
C GLY A 504 20.38 -0.04 8.49
N GLY A 505 19.87 -0.48 7.33
CA GLY A 505 19.53 -1.89 7.12
C GLY A 505 20.71 -2.76 6.72
N ALA A 506 20.54 -4.08 6.76
CA ALA A 506 21.57 -5.04 6.40
C ALA A 506 21.73 -5.16 4.89
N GLN A 507 20.69 -5.64 4.21
CA GLN A 507 20.75 -6.19 2.86
C GLN A 507 20.28 -5.20 1.78
N VAL A 508 18.97 -5.04 1.54
CA VAL A 508 18.45 -4.13 0.50
C VAL A 508 17.59 -3.01 1.09
N GLY A 509 17.72 -1.79 0.55
CA GLY A 509 16.81 -0.70 0.88
C GLY A 509 15.42 -0.92 0.28
N ILE A 510 15.35 -0.92 -1.05
CA ILE A 510 14.12 -1.11 -1.82
C ILE A 510 14.28 -2.31 -2.76
N ASN A 511 13.48 -3.35 -2.56
CA ASN A 511 13.46 -4.56 -3.37
C ASN A 511 12.13 -4.71 -4.12
N GLY A 512 12.17 -5.10 -5.39
CA GLY A 512 10.97 -5.27 -6.22
C GLY A 512 11.05 -6.43 -7.21
N GLN A 513 9.93 -7.14 -7.39
CA GLN A 513 9.73 -8.09 -8.48
C GLN A 513 8.39 -7.84 -9.18
N ASN A 514 8.37 -7.77 -10.51
CA ASN A 514 7.16 -7.54 -11.30
C ASN A 514 6.38 -6.30 -10.82
N VAL A 515 7.11 -5.23 -10.51
CA VAL A 515 6.54 -3.95 -10.06
C VAL A 515 6.29 -3.07 -11.27
N SER A 516 5.16 -2.36 -11.29
CA SER A 516 4.80 -1.47 -12.40
C SER A 516 4.68 -0.02 -11.93
N ASN A 517 4.96 0.92 -12.84
CA ASN A 517 4.68 2.36 -12.66
C ASN A 517 5.22 2.93 -11.34
N MET A 518 6.52 2.75 -11.09
CA MET A 518 7.15 3.18 -9.84
C MET A 518 7.61 4.63 -9.93
N THR A 519 7.26 5.45 -8.94
CA THR A 519 7.80 6.81 -8.77
C THR A 519 8.53 6.91 -7.43
N ILE A 520 9.80 7.29 -7.46
CA ILE A 520 10.60 7.64 -6.27
C ILE A 520 10.98 9.11 -6.39
N ALA A 521 10.59 9.93 -5.42
CA ALA A 521 10.83 11.37 -5.43
C ALA A 521 11.37 11.86 -4.08
N ASN A 522 12.37 12.74 -4.11
CA ASN A 522 12.95 13.38 -2.92
C ASN A 522 13.36 12.38 -1.83
N THR A 523 13.75 11.17 -2.22
CA THR A 523 13.96 10.06 -1.28
C THR A 523 15.44 9.80 -1.09
N THR A 524 15.83 9.48 0.14
CA THR A 524 17.20 9.11 0.49
C THR A 524 17.24 7.64 0.89
N VAL A 525 18.08 6.84 0.23
CA VAL A 525 18.33 5.44 0.55
C VAL A 525 19.83 5.28 0.83
N THR A 526 20.18 5.02 2.09
CA THR A 526 21.58 4.94 2.50
C THR A 526 21.82 3.80 3.48
N GLY A 527 23.08 3.35 3.60
CA GLY A 527 23.46 2.38 4.64
C GLY A 527 22.74 1.03 4.54
N PHE A 528 22.51 0.56 3.31
CA PHE A 528 22.13 -0.82 2.98
C PHE A 528 23.25 -1.46 2.15
N GLY A 529 23.37 -2.78 2.19
CA GLY A 529 24.36 -3.56 1.46
C GLY A 529 25.59 -3.84 2.32
N ASN A 530 25.55 -4.92 3.09
CA ASN A 530 26.63 -5.37 3.96
C ASN A 530 27.40 -6.59 3.41
N ALA A 531 26.94 -7.16 2.29
CA ALA A 531 27.59 -8.27 1.59
C ALA A 531 27.48 -8.15 0.06
N VAL A 532 28.15 -9.07 -0.65
CA VAL A 532 28.12 -9.18 -2.12
C VAL A 532 26.68 -9.37 -2.62
N PHE A 533 26.34 -8.84 -3.80
CA PHE A 533 25.00 -8.86 -4.40
C PHE A 533 23.94 -8.00 -3.69
N GLU A 534 24.33 -7.26 -2.65
CA GLU A 534 23.43 -6.37 -1.93
C GLU A 534 23.61 -4.91 -2.36
N GLY A 535 22.55 -4.11 -2.21
CA GLY A 535 22.51 -2.74 -2.74
C GLY A 535 21.43 -1.88 -2.11
N ASN A 536 21.34 -0.62 -2.53
CA ASN A 536 20.26 0.25 -2.06
C ASN A 536 18.93 -0.09 -2.74
N MET A 537 18.96 -0.49 -4.01
CA MET A 537 17.78 -0.83 -4.78
C MET A 537 18.05 -2.02 -5.70
N ARG A 538 17.17 -3.04 -5.69
CA ARG A 538 17.23 -4.20 -6.61
C ARG A 538 15.87 -4.53 -7.19
N PHE A 539 15.77 -4.61 -8.52
CA PHE A 539 14.52 -4.90 -9.21
C PHE A 539 14.68 -5.98 -10.28
N TYR A 540 13.73 -6.92 -10.31
CA TYR A 540 13.51 -7.84 -11.41
C TYR A 540 12.18 -7.52 -12.08
N ASN A 541 12.18 -7.34 -13.40
CA ASN A 541 11.01 -6.99 -14.20
C ASN A 541 10.26 -5.76 -13.68
N LEU A 542 10.97 -4.62 -13.64
CA LEU A 542 10.33 -3.31 -13.47
C LEU A 542 9.69 -2.91 -14.80
N ILE A 543 8.40 -2.60 -14.80
CA ILE A 543 7.64 -2.36 -16.05
C ILE A 543 6.82 -1.06 -16.01
N GLY A 544 6.29 -0.68 -17.17
CA GLY A 544 5.50 0.53 -17.34
C GLY A 544 6.36 1.79 -17.37
N THR A 545 5.82 2.91 -16.91
CA THR A 545 6.56 4.18 -16.84
C THR A 545 6.97 4.46 -15.41
N SER A 546 8.28 4.40 -15.14
CA SER A 546 8.86 4.61 -13.82
C SER A 546 9.76 5.84 -13.77
N SER A 547 9.96 6.40 -12.58
CA SER A 547 10.81 7.56 -12.37
C SER A 547 11.55 7.56 -11.03
N ILE A 548 12.74 8.14 -11.04
CA ILE A 548 13.56 8.43 -9.86
C ILE A 548 13.97 9.91 -9.95
N THR A 549 13.47 10.74 -9.05
CA THR A 549 13.65 12.20 -9.11
C THR A 549 14.18 12.75 -7.79
N ASN A 550 15.16 13.65 -7.85
CA ASN A 550 15.73 14.34 -6.69
C ASN A 550 16.10 13.39 -5.53
N SER A 551 16.55 12.18 -5.84
CA SER A 551 16.74 11.12 -4.85
C SER A 551 18.23 10.79 -4.69
N THR A 552 18.61 10.30 -3.52
CA THR A 552 20.00 9.99 -3.18
C THR A 552 20.14 8.51 -2.84
N PHE A 553 21.09 7.84 -3.48
CA PHE A 553 21.52 6.47 -3.20
C PHE A 553 23.00 6.50 -2.82
N SER A 554 23.35 6.03 -1.64
CA SER A 554 24.75 6.00 -1.19
C SER A 554 25.02 4.89 -0.19
N PHE A 555 26.15 4.22 -0.35
CA PHE A 555 26.67 3.37 0.71
C PHE A 555 27.23 4.19 1.86
N ALA A 556 27.17 3.60 3.06
CA ALA A 556 27.91 4.06 4.22
C ALA A 556 29.37 3.60 4.13
N ALA A 557 30.27 4.27 4.85
CA ALA A 557 31.66 3.83 4.92
C ALA A 557 31.76 2.41 5.50
N GLY A 558 32.56 1.54 4.88
CA GLY A 558 32.71 0.15 5.30
C GLY A 558 31.56 -0.79 4.89
N ALA A 559 30.68 -0.36 3.99
CA ALA A 559 29.67 -1.23 3.40
C ALA A 559 30.28 -2.45 2.67
N GLY A 560 29.46 -3.48 2.46
CA GLY A 560 29.84 -4.68 1.72
C GLY A 560 29.10 -4.86 0.39
N GLY A 561 28.11 -4.02 0.08
CA GLY A 561 27.32 -4.07 -1.14
C GLY A 561 28.13 -3.82 -2.42
N ASP A 562 27.59 -4.23 -3.56
CA ASP A 562 28.19 -4.01 -4.89
C ASP A 562 27.59 -2.76 -5.59
N ASN A 563 26.41 -2.91 -6.17
CA ASN A 563 25.71 -1.89 -6.93
C ASN A 563 24.79 -1.08 -6.01
N LEU A 564 24.70 0.24 -6.23
CA LEU A 564 23.67 1.02 -5.52
C LEU A 564 22.28 0.67 -6.04
N VAL A 565 22.11 0.68 -7.36
CA VAL A 565 20.85 0.35 -8.03
C VAL A 565 21.11 -0.70 -9.11
N ASP A 566 20.41 -1.84 -9.03
CA ASP A 566 20.49 -2.94 -9.99
C ASP A 566 19.08 -3.29 -10.50
N ILE A 567 18.85 -3.13 -11.80
CA ILE A 567 17.56 -3.38 -12.45
C ILE A 567 17.78 -4.35 -13.61
N ARG A 568 17.04 -5.46 -13.61
CA ARG A 568 17.08 -6.46 -14.67
C ARG A 568 15.69 -6.73 -15.23
N ASN A 569 15.57 -6.71 -16.55
CA ASN A 569 14.32 -6.91 -17.27
C ASN A 569 14.47 -8.05 -18.28
N ASP A 570 13.61 -9.06 -18.16
CA ASP A 570 13.53 -10.26 -19.00
C ASP A 570 12.43 -10.12 -20.08
N SER A 571 12.29 -11.16 -20.88
CA SER A 571 11.30 -11.38 -21.91
C SER A 571 9.89 -10.90 -21.59
N GLY A 572 9.27 -10.25 -22.57
CA GLY A 572 7.90 -9.74 -22.46
C GLY A 572 7.73 -8.48 -21.60
N THR A 573 8.82 -7.89 -21.09
CA THR A 573 8.78 -6.65 -20.32
C THR A 573 8.95 -5.40 -21.18
N SER A 574 8.29 -4.31 -20.77
CA SER A 574 8.44 -2.98 -21.37
C SER A 574 8.60 -1.93 -20.28
N LEU A 575 9.71 -1.18 -20.31
CA LEU A 575 10.03 -0.15 -19.31
C LEU A 575 10.44 1.17 -19.95
N THR A 576 9.89 2.27 -19.44
CA THR A 576 10.51 3.60 -19.54
C THR A 576 10.91 4.06 -18.15
N LEU A 577 12.20 4.23 -17.90
CA LEU A 577 12.75 4.70 -16.63
C LEU A 577 13.31 6.12 -16.79
N ASN A 578 12.75 7.08 -16.06
CA ASN A 578 13.18 8.48 -16.08
C ASN A 578 13.91 8.85 -14.78
N ILE A 579 15.20 9.13 -14.87
CA ILE A 579 16.06 9.53 -13.75
C ILE A 579 16.42 11.01 -13.92
N SER A 580 16.12 11.83 -12.90
CA SER A 580 16.45 13.25 -12.92
C SER A 580 16.85 13.79 -11.55
N GLY A 581 17.76 14.78 -11.51
CA GLY A 581 18.11 15.48 -10.27
C GLY A 581 18.70 14.59 -9.17
N SER A 582 19.09 13.36 -9.48
CA SER A 582 19.39 12.32 -8.49
C SER A 582 20.89 12.11 -8.30
N THR A 583 21.30 11.63 -7.13
CA THR A 583 22.71 11.40 -6.77
C THR A 583 22.95 9.93 -6.44
N PHE A 584 23.98 9.36 -7.05
CA PHE A 584 24.47 7.99 -6.80
C PHE A 584 25.92 8.11 -6.33
N SER A 585 26.24 7.64 -5.13
CA SER A 585 27.59 7.85 -4.59
C SER A 585 28.18 6.76 -3.70
N ASN A 586 29.50 6.81 -3.57
CA ASN A 586 30.30 6.15 -2.52
C ASN A 586 30.36 4.62 -2.56
N THR A 587 30.22 3.99 -3.74
CA THR A 587 30.55 2.55 -3.85
C THR A 587 32.04 2.28 -3.67
N LYS A 588 32.90 3.28 -3.85
CA LYS A 588 34.35 3.18 -3.64
C LYS A 588 34.75 2.76 -2.22
N LEU A 589 33.97 3.17 -1.23
CA LEU A 589 34.23 2.87 0.19
C LEU A 589 33.69 1.49 0.62
N SER A 590 32.93 0.81 -0.25
CA SER A 590 32.50 -0.57 -0.01
C SER A 590 33.64 -1.55 -0.28
N ALA A 591 33.71 -2.67 0.46
CA ALA A 591 34.66 -3.74 0.19
C ALA A 591 34.47 -4.33 -1.22
N ASN A 592 33.23 -4.54 -1.65
CA ASN A 592 32.89 -5.15 -2.95
C ASN A 592 32.42 -4.15 -4.02
N GLY A 593 32.16 -2.90 -3.62
CA GLY A 593 31.45 -1.89 -4.41
C GLY A 593 31.76 -1.86 -5.91
N ALA A 594 30.74 -1.57 -6.70
CA ALA A 594 30.77 -1.59 -8.15
C ALA A 594 30.09 -0.33 -8.72
N GLN A 595 29.01 -0.48 -9.49
CA GLN A 595 28.42 0.61 -10.25
C GLN A 595 27.42 1.44 -9.44
N GLY A 596 27.18 2.68 -9.89
CA GLY A 596 26.08 3.51 -9.39
C GLY A 596 24.73 2.98 -9.86
N LEU A 597 24.58 2.84 -11.18
CA LEU A 597 23.41 2.24 -11.82
C LEU A 597 23.85 1.09 -12.72
N SER A 598 23.35 -0.11 -12.41
CA SER A 598 23.41 -1.30 -13.27
C SER A 598 22.03 -1.53 -13.89
N PHE A 599 21.97 -1.61 -15.21
CA PHE A 599 20.74 -1.90 -15.95
C PHE A 599 20.97 -3.00 -16.97
N GLU A 600 20.16 -4.06 -16.91
CA GLU A 600 20.24 -5.18 -17.83
C GLU A 600 18.89 -5.45 -18.49
N ALA A 601 18.90 -5.57 -19.82
CA ALA A 601 17.78 -6.05 -20.61
C ALA A 601 18.22 -7.32 -21.34
N PHE A 602 17.45 -8.40 -21.21
CA PHE A 602 17.76 -9.68 -21.82
C PHE A 602 16.48 -10.38 -22.30
N GLY A 603 16.61 -11.53 -22.96
CA GLY A 603 15.52 -12.21 -23.66
C GLY A 603 14.91 -11.32 -24.74
N THR A 604 13.62 -11.01 -24.60
CA THR A 604 12.85 -10.12 -25.50
C THR A 604 12.47 -8.78 -24.85
N ALA A 605 13.16 -8.38 -23.77
CA ALA A 605 12.86 -7.14 -23.05
C ALA A 605 13.02 -5.89 -23.95
N SER A 606 12.16 -4.89 -23.74
CA SER A 606 12.29 -3.57 -24.35
C SER A 606 12.35 -2.47 -23.28
N ALA A 607 13.46 -1.73 -23.23
CA ALA A 607 13.65 -0.71 -22.21
C ALA A 607 14.15 0.63 -22.79
N THR A 608 13.72 1.71 -22.16
CA THR A 608 14.26 3.07 -22.35
C THR A 608 14.68 3.63 -21.00
N VAL A 609 15.94 4.04 -20.87
CA VAL A 609 16.51 4.63 -19.66
C VAL A 609 16.92 6.07 -19.99
N ASN A 610 16.23 7.04 -19.41
CA ASN A 610 16.51 8.47 -19.56
C ASN A 610 17.17 9.00 -18.29
N ILE A 611 18.33 9.64 -18.42
CA ILE A 611 19.10 10.18 -17.30
C ILE A 611 19.46 11.63 -17.61
N SER A 612 19.06 12.54 -16.72
CA SER A 612 19.36 13.97 -16.81
C SER A 612 19.64 14.57 -15.45
N ASN A 613 20.35 15.69 -15.41
CA ASN A 613 20.66 16.47 -14.21
C ASN A 613 21.08 15.63 -12.99
N SER A 614 21.76 14.51 -13.21
CA SER A 614 22.09 13.55 -12.15
C SER A 614 23.59 13.47 -11.93
N SER A 615 23.99 13.07 -10.72
CA SER A 615 25.37 13.01 -10.27
C SER A 615 25.78 11.59 -9.89
N PHE A 616 26.92 11.13 -10.43
CA PHE A 616 27.52 9.82 -10.18
C PHE A 616 28.92 10.05 -9.61
N LEU A 617 29.07 9.88 -8.29
CA LEU A 617 30.20 10.40 -7.53
C LEU A 617 30.91 9.32 -6.71
N SER A 618 32.24 9.25 -6.77
CA SER A 618 33.03 8.32 -5.93
C SER A 618 32.57 6.85 -6.07
N LEU A 619 32.39 6.43 -7.32
CA LEU A 619 32.00 5.05 -7.64
C LEU A 619 33.25 4.21 -7.94
N LYS A 620 33.21 2.93 -7.58
CA LYS A 620 34.39 2.05 -7.70
C LYS A 620 34.62 1.59 -9.14
N THR A 621 33.57 1.23 -9.86
CA THR A 621 33.68 0.71 -11.24
C THR A 621 33.09 1.66 -12.27
N SER A 622 31.77 1.84 -12.34
CA SER A 622 31.12 2.70 -13.34
C SER A 622 30.06 3.63 -12.72
N GLY A 623 29.81 4.77 -13.36
CA GLY A 623 28.61 5.57 -13.11
C GLY A 623 27.33 4.84 -13.52
N VAL A 624 27.21 4.63 -14.82
CA VAL A 624 26.14 3.87 -15.45
C VAL A 624 26.74 2.70 -16.21
N GLU A 625 26.19 1.51 -16.00
CA GLU A 625 26.46 0.32 -16.79
C GLU A 625 25.15 -0.23 -17.32
N ALA A 626 25.07 -0.35 -18.64
CA ALA A 626 23.87 -0.81 -19.34
C ALA A 626 24.24 -1.96 -20.26
N PHE A 627 23.46 -3.05 -20.23
CA PHE A 627 23.73 -4.24 -21.03
C PHE A 627 22.44 -4.73 -21.70
N ALA A 628 22.46 -4.83 -23.04
CA ALA A 628 21.43 -5.47 -23.85
C ALA A 628 21.91 -6.86 -24.32
N ARG A 629 21.12 -7.90 -24.08
CA ARG A 629 21.49 -9.30 -24.39
C ARG A 629 20.36 -10.02 -25.13
N ASP A 630 20.64 -11.20 -25.68
CA ASP A 630 19.71 -12.01 -26.48
C ASP A 630 19.09 -11.25 -27.67
N THR A 631 17.77 -10.96 -27.62
CA THR A 631 16.99 -10.25 -28.66
C THR A 631 16.40 -8.95 -28.12
N SER A 632 16.91 -8.47 -26.98
CA SER A 632 16.37 -7.29 -26.30
C SER A 632 16.62 -6.00 -27.08
N THR A 633 15.85 -4.96 -26.75
CA THR A 633 16.08 -3.59 -27.23
C THR A 633 16.26 -2.67 -26.05
N LEU A 634 17.41 -2.00 -25.97
CA LEU A 634 17.76 -1.06 -24.90
C LEU A 634 18.08 0.32 -25.48
N ASN A 635 17.33 1.33 -25.06
CA ASN A 635 17.55 2.73 -25.42
C ASN A 635 18.11 3.48 -24.20
N VAL A 636 19.32 4.02 -24.27
CA VAL A 636 19.99 4.72 -23.15
C VAL A 636 20.24 6.17 -23.50
N ASN A 637 19.54 7.09 -22.83
CA ASN A 637 19.63 8.53 -23.07
C ASN A 637 20.25 9.22 -21.85
N ILE A 638 21.56 9.48 -21.88
CA ILE A 638 22.32 10.24 -20.87
C ILE A 638 22.52 11.66 -21.40
N THR A 639 21.55 12.54 -21.10
CA THR A 639 21.42 13.85 -21.74
C THR A 639 21.16 14.96 -20.74
N ASP A 640 21.02 16.20 -21.21
CA ASP A 640 20.48 17.32 -20.43
C ASP A 640 18.94 17.31 -20.28
N GLY A 641 18.27 16.24 -20.74
CA GLY A 641 16.81 16.11 -20.70
C GLY A 641 16.09 17.13 -21.57
N GLY A 642 16.77 17.73 -22.56
CA GLY A 642 16.22 18.80 -23.39
C GLY A 642 16.21 20.16 -22.71
N THR A 643 16.81 20.31 -21.53
CA THR A 643 16.95 21.58 -20.81
C THR A 643 18.41 21.97 -20.72
N VAL A 644 18.82 23.02 -21.42
CA VAL A 644 20.21 23.49 -21.42
C VAL A 644 20.70 23.72 -19.98
N GLY A 645 21.86 23.14 -19.64
CA GLY A 645 22.47 23.25 -18.32
C GLY A 645 22.15 22.08 -17.37
N ASN A 646 21.18 21.22 -17.70
CA ASN A 646 20.81 20.04 -16.91
C ASN A 646 21.63 18.79 -17.28
N GLY A 647 22.85 18.95 -17.79
CA GLY A 647 23.73 17.82 -18.12
C GLY A 647 24.18 17.04 -16.88
N ASN A 648 24.44 15.74 -17.04
CA ASN A 648 24.87 14.88 -15.93
C ASN A 648 26.33 15.14 -15.53
N THR A 649 26.66 14.75 -14.29
CA THR A 649 28.01 14.81 -13.73
C THR A 649 28.50 13.43 -13.34
N PHE A 650 29.57 12.96 -13.96
CA PHE A 650 30.31 11.76 -13.57
C PHE A 650 31.68 12.17 -13.04
N ASP A 651 31.96 11.83 -11.79
CA ASP A 651 33.23 12.17 -11.15
C ASP A 651 33.69 11.03 -10.22
N PRO A 652 34.78 10.31 -10.56
CA PRO A 652 35.31 9.28 -9.68
C PRO A 652 35.87 9.86 -8.37
N GLN A 653 36.10 11.18 -8.28
CA GLN A 653 36.64 11.88 -7.10
C GLN A 653 37.98 11.28 -6.60
N GLY A 654 38.85 10.96 -7.55
CA GLY A 654 40.15 10.29 -7.33
C GLY A 654 40.07 8.77 -7.43
N GLY A 655 41.20 8.07 -7.56
CA GLY A 655 41.23 6.60 -7.74
C GLY A 655 40.63 6.13 -9.08
N LEU A 656 40.36 4.83 -9.20
CA LEU A 656 39.79 4.20 -10.40
C LEU A 656 38.27 4.43 -10.49
N GLY A 657 37.72 4.34 -11.69
CA GLY A 657 36.29 4.38 -11.99
C GLY A 657 36.01 4.96 -13.38
N ARG A 658 35.23 4.24 -14.20
CA ARG A 658 34.65 4.66 -15.48
C ARG A 658 33.39 5.51 -15.27
N ALA A 659 33.03 6.34 -16.25
CA ALA A 659 31.76 7.06 -16.21
C ALA A 659 30.61 6.21 -16.76
N ILE A 660 30.72 5.73 -18.00
CA ILE A 660 29.62 5.11 -18.74
C ILE A 660 30.12 3.83 -19.44
N GLY A 661 29.48 2.70 -19.20
CA GLY A 661 29.66 1.47 -19.96
C GLY A 661 28.35 1.04 -20.62
N LEU A 662 28.36 0.87 -21.95
CA LEU A 662 27.22 0.41 -22.73
C LEU A 662 27.63 -0.83 -23.52
N ASN A 663 26.92 -1.93 -23.32
CA ASN A 663 27.29 -3.23 -23.86
C ASN A 663 26.10 -3.86 -24.58
N ALA A 664 26.36 -4.59 -25.64
CA ALA A 664 25.37 -5.39 -26.36
C ALA A 664 25.97 -6.73 -26.82
N GLU A 665 25.22 -7.82 -26.68
CA GLU A 665 25.61 -9.14 -27.20
C GLU A 665 24.45 -9.82 -27.94
N ASP A 666 24.74 -10.99 -28.51
CA ASP A 666 23.80 -11.79 -29.31
C ASP A 666 23.18 -10.99 -30.45
N THR A 667 21.87 -10.88 -30.52
CA THR A 667 21.14 -10.10 -31.54
C THR A 667 20.51 -8.84 -30.95
N ALA A 668 20.98 -8.41 -29.77
CA ALA A 668 20.37 -7.30 -29.05
C ALA A 668 20.60 -5.97 -29.78
N HIS A 669 19.65 -5.07 -29.62
CA HIS A 669 19.71 -3.71 -30.14
C HIS A 669 20.01 -2.72 -29.02
N LEU A 670 21.15 -2.05 -29.09
CA LEU A 670 21.54 -0.98 -28.19
C LEU A 670 21.51 0.36 -28.91
N ASN A 671 20.57 1.22 -28.53
CA ASN A 671 20.50 2.59 -28.98
C ASN A 671 20.95 3.54 -27.87
N PHE A 672 21.78 4.55 -28.17
CA PHE A 672 22.20 5.48 -27.13
C PHE A 672 22.36 6.95 -27.57
N LYS A 673 22.22 7.84 -26.60
CA LYS A 673 22.50 9.28 -26.68
C LYS A 673 23.28 9.72 -25.45
N ILE A 674 24.53 10.16 -25.64
CA ILE A 674 25.36 10.80 -24.61
C ILE A 674 25.57 12.24 -25.05
N LEU A 675 24.70 13.14 -24.62
CA LEU A 675 24.58 14.49 -25.17
C LEU A 675 24.64 15.56 -24.08
N ASN A 676 25.38 16.66 -24.33
CA ASN A 676 25.33 17.87 -23.51
C ASN A 676 25.58 17.62 -22.01
N ASN A 677 26.38 16.61 -21.64
CA ASN A 677 26.68 16.35 -20.24
C ASN A 677 27.66 17.38 -19.70
N LYS A 678 27.48 17.74 -18.42
CA LYS A 678 28.27 18.78 -17.76
C LYS A 678 29.71 18.31 -17.55
N LYS A 679 29.88 17.05 -17.16
CA LYS A 679 31.16 16.49 -16.76
C LYS A 679 31.14 14.97 -16.91
N ILE A 680 32.09 14.40 -17.65
CA ILE A 680 32.24 12.95 -17.83
C ILE A 680 33.69 12.54 -17.56
N TYR A 681 34.02 12.21 -16.30
CA TYR A 681 35.39 11.85 -15.92
C TYR A 681 35.50 10.36 -15.65
N GLY A 682 36.67 9.80 -15.96
CA GLY A 682 37.01 8.43 -15.56
C GLY A 682 38.50 8.19 -15.44
N ASN A 683 38.87 7.06 -14.85
CA ASN A 683 40.26 6.67 -14.61
C ASN A 683 40.40 5.13 -14.50
N GLY A 684 41.49 4.57 -15.02
CA GLY A 684 41.80 3.13 -14.89
C GLY A 684 41.08 2.21 -15.88
N GLY A 685 40.56 2.76 -16.98
CA GLY A 685 39.80 2.09 -18.02
C GLY A 685 39.09 3.12 -18.91
N PRO A 686 38.38 2.69 -19.98
CA PRO A 686 37.67 3.61 -20.85
C PRO A 686 36.72 4.51 -20.06
N VAL A 687 36.66 5.82 -20.34
CA VAL A 687 35.73 6.72 -19.63
C VAL A 687 34.30 6.52 -20.14
N ILE A 688 34.15 6.42 -21.46
CA ILE A 688 32.94 5.96 -22.14
C ILE A 688 33.32 4.69 -22.90
N ASN A 689 32.69 3.57 -22.56
CA ASN A 689 32.83 2.30 -23.26
C ASN A 689 31.56 1.99 -24.05
N VAL A 690 31.72 1.62 -25.32
CA VAL A 690 30.64 1.11 -26.17
C VAL A 690 31.12 -0.18 -26.81
N PHE A 691 30.53 -1.30 -26.37
CA PHE A 691 30.92 -2.65 -26.74
C PHE A 691 29.77 -3.39 -27.42
N GLY A 692 30.08 -4.11 -28.48
CA GLY A 692 29.17 -5.04 -29.15
C GLY A 692 29.87 -6.35 -29.46
N ILE A 693 29.18 -7.47 -29.38
CA ILE A 693 29.72 -8.78 -29.78
C ILE A 693 28.61 -9.65 -30.39
N ASN A 694 28.98 -10.81 -30.95
CA ASN A 694 28.12 -11.71 -31.70
C ASN A 694 27.46 -10.98 -32.88
N ASN A 695 26.14 -10.79 -32.89
CA ASN A 695 25.38 -10.12 -33.96
C ASN A 695 24.73 -8.82 -33.48
N ALA A 696 25.24 -8.22 -32.39
CA ALA A 696 24.60 -7.07 -31.76
C ALA A 696 24.55 -5.87 -32.71
N VAL A 697 23.49 -5.06 -32.58
CA VAL A 697 23.32 -3.83 -33.36
C VAL A 697 23.41 -2.64 -32.43
N ILE A 698 24.40 -1.79 -32.67
CA ILE A 698 24.69 -0.61 -31.86
C ILE A 698 24.48 0.65 -32.70
N MET A 699 23.69 1.57 -32.17
CA MET A 699 23.44 2.86 -32.81
C MET A 699 23.44 4.00 -31.80
N GLY A 700 24.28 5.02 -31.98
CA GLY A 700 24.22 6.13 -31.05
C GLY A 700 25.14 7.30 -31.29
N ARG A 701 24.99 8.30 -30.41
CA ARG A 701 25.70 9.58 -30.50
C ARG A 701 26.39 9.92 -29.20
N ILE A 702 27.60 10.44 -29.29
CA ILE A 702 28.37 11.04 -28.20
C ILE A 702 28.68 12.46 -28.65
N ASN A 703 27.80 13.42 -28.35
CA ASN A 703 27.91 14.75 -28.91
C ASN A 703 27.87 15.87 -27.86
N ASN A 704 28.59 16.95 -28.15
CA ASN A 704 28.53 18.21 -27.40
C ASN A 704 28.77 18.04 -25.89
N ASN A 705 29.53 17.04 -25.47
CA ASN A 705 29.93 16.88 -24.09
C ASN A 705 31.13 17.80 -23.83
N ALA A 706 30.91 18.83 -23.02
CA ALA A 706 31.84 19.95 -22.89
C ALA A 706 33.09 19.64 -22.07
N ASP A 707 33.12 18.54 -21.33
CA ASP A 707 34.21 18.19 -20.42
C ASP A 707 34.29 16.67 -20.19
N ILE A 708 34.80 15.94 -21.19
CA ILE A 708 35.21 14.54 -21.05
C ILE A 708 36.67 14.52 -20.60
N LYS A 709 36.98 13.75 -19.56
CA LYS A 709 38.34 13.68 -19.01
C LYS A 709 38.80 12.27 -18.70
N GLY A 710 39.94 11.89 -19.29
CA GLY A 710 40.66 10.64 -19.00
C GLY A 710 41.49 10.69 -17.71
N GLY A 711 42.13 9.56 -17.40
CA GLY A 711 42.93 9.37 -16.19
C GLY A 711 44.31 10.07 -16.18
N GLY A 712 44.71 10.70 -17.28
CA GLY A 712 45.99 11.38 -17.43
C GLY A 712 47.16 10.46 -17.75
N VAL A 713 48.37 10.99 -17.56
CA VAL A 713 49.64 10.29 -17.77
C VAL A 713 49.75 9.08 -16.84
N GLY A 714 50.13 7.92 -17.37
CA GLY A 714 50.31 6.69 -16.59
C GLY A 714 49.02 5.93 -16.27
N SER A 715 47.86 6.44 -16.70
CA SER A 715 46.55 5.80 -16.50
C SER A 715 46.09 5.15 -17.82
N ALA A 716 45.76 3.85 -17.76
CA ALA A 716 45.16 3.15 -18.89
C ALA A 716 43.69 3.58 -19.11
N GLY A 717 43.23 3.45 -20.35
CA GLY A 717 41.87 3.73 -20.80
C GLY A 717 41.73 4.96 -21.68
N SER A 718 41.09 4.78 -22.85
CA SER A 718 40.67 5.87 -23.73
C SER A 718 39.55 6.70 -23.12
N ALA A 719 39.43 7.97 -23.51
CA ALA A 719 38.27 8.77 -23.09
C ALA A 719 36.98 8.22 -23.74
N ILE A 720 37.05 7.85 -25.01
CA ILE A 720 35.97 7.17 -25.73
C ILE A 720 36.54 5.92 -26.36
N PHE A 721 35.93 4.76 -26.06
CA PHE A 721 36.29 3.48 -26.65
C PHE A 721 35.09 2.81 -27.31
N ILE A 722 35.22 2.54 -28.62
CA ILE A 722 34.20 1.93 -29.46
C ILE A 722 34.76 0.64 -30.04
N HIS A 723 34.16 -0.50 -29.71
CA HIS A 723 34.65 -1.79 -30.17
C HIS A 723 33.50 -2.78 -30.44
N PRO A 724 32.90 -2.74 -31.65
CA PRO A 724 32.10 -3.83 -32.17
C PRO A 724 33.00 -5.02 -32.53
N GLU A 725 32.75 -6.17 -31.94
CA GLU A 725 33.47 -7.43 -32.11
C GLU A 725 32.59 -8.46 -32.81
N ASP A 726 33.18 -9.53 -33.33
CA ASP A 726 32.51 -10.59 -34.11
C ASP A 726 31.60 -10.02 -35.21
N ALA A 727 30.43 -10.59 -35.50
CA ALA A 727 29.51 -10.08 -36.52
C ALA A 727 28.68 -8.83 -36.08
N SER A 728 29.07 -8.11 -35.03
CA SER A 728 28.31 -6.96 -34.53
C SER A 728 28.48 -5.73 -35.43
N THR A 729 27.46 -4.87 -35.44
CA THR A 729 27.42 -3.66 -36.28
C THR A 729 27.27 -2.40 -35.44
N GLY A 730 28.02 -1.36 -35.78
CA GLY A 730 27.98 -0.06 -35.13
C GLY A 730 27.68 1.06 -36.12
N ILE A 731 26.74 1.95 -35.78
CA ILE A 731 26.52 3.24 -36.46
C ILE A 731 26.64 4.32 -35.39
N ILE A 732 27.78 5.01 -35.35
CA ILE A 732 28.15 5.87 -34.22
C ILE A 732 28.63 7.25 -34.68
N GLU A 733 28.17 8.28 -33.97
CA GLU A 733 28.62 9.65 -34.15
C GLU A 733 29.32 10.17 -32.88
N ILE A 734 30.49 10.80 -33.04
CA ILE A 734 31.27 11.45 -31.99
C ILE A 734 31.56 12.88 -32.43
N VAL A 735 30.72 13.84 -32.04
CA VAL A 735 30.76 15.21 -32.58
C VAL A 735 30.79 16.30 -31.52
N GLY A 736 31.70 17.27 -31.66
CA GLY A 736 31.66 18.49 -30.83
C GLY A 736 32.04 18.28 -29.36
N ASN A 737 32.75 17.21 -29.02
CA ASN A 737 33.17 16.95 -27.64
C ASN A 737 34.48 17.64 -27.32
N THR A 738 34.65 18.05 -26.07
CA THR A 738 35.95 18.47 -25.52
C THR A 738 36.51 17.35 -24.67
N ILE A 739 37.70 16.86 -25.03
CA ILE A 739 38.37 15.72 -24.39
C ILE A 739 39.71 16.18 -23.84
N THR A 740 39.98 15.92 -22.57
CA THR A 740 41.25 16.28 -21.93
C THR A 740 41.81 15.12 -21.10
N GLY A 741 43.07 15.22 -20.66
CA GLY A 741 43.64 14.27 -19.71
C GLY A 741 43.88 12.87 -20.30
N THR A 742 44.24 12.79 -21.59
CA THR A 742 44.52 11.53 -22.28
C THR A 742 46.02 11.39 -22.49
N GLY A 743 46.64 10.38 -21.87
CA GLY A 743 48.11 10.28 -21.76
C GLY A 743 48.74 8.96 -22.21
N ASN A 744 48.10 7.81 -21.99
CA ASN A 744 48.64 6.51 -22.40
C ASN A 744 47.92 5.94 -23.64
N ASP A 745 46.59 5.87 -23.57
CA ASP A 745 45.75 5.32 -24.64
C ASP A 745 45.17 6.43 -25.52
N PRO A 746 44.67 6.10 -26.73
CA PRO A 746 44.10 7.11 -27.62
C PRO A 746 42.94 7.84 -26.95
N ALA A 747 42.77 9.14 -27.21
CA ALA A 747 41.63 9.88 -26.66
C ALA A 747 40.30 9.32 -27.19
N ILE A 748 40.21 9.12 -28.50
CA ILE A 748 39.14 8.37 -29.15
C ILE A 748 39.77 7.12 -29.77
N PHE A 749 39.29 5.95 -29.35
CA PHE A 749 39.73 4.68 -29.90
C PHE A 749 38.53 3.93 -30.49
N ALA A 750 38.60 3.61 -31.78
CA ALA A 750 37.60 2.82 -32.49
C ALA A 750 38.27 1.60 -33.14
N THR A 751 37.91 0.40 -32.68
CA THR A 751 38.58 -0.84 -33.10
C THR A 751 37.59 -1.97 -33.36
N PRO A 752 36.81 -1.91 -34.45
CA PRO A 752 36.05 -3.07 -34.85
C PRO A 752 36.99 -4.21 -35.24
N HIS A 753 36.65 -5.43 -34.86
CA HIS A 753 37.44 -6.62 -35.19
C HIS A 753 36.57 -7.89 -35.21
N GLY A 754 37.09 -8.96 -35.80
CA GLY A 754 36.45 -10.27 -35.83
C GLY A 754 37.10 -11.27 -34.87
N ASP A 755 36.72 -12.54 -34.99
CA ASP A 755 37.25 -13.65 -34.19
C ASP A 755 38.71 -14.05 -34.56
N GLY A 756 39.27 -13.49 -35.64
CA GLY A 756 40.61 -13.81 -36.15
C GLY A 756 40.77 -15.20 -36.78
N ALA A 757 39.67 -15.91 -37.06
CA ALA A 757 39.68 -17.21 -37.72
C ALA A 757 39.30 -17.08 -39.20
N GLY A 758 40.20 -16.56 -40.04
CA GLY A 758 39.88 -16.38 -41.46
C GLY A 758 39.45 -17.68 -42.18
N PRO A 759 38.52 -17.65 -43.17
CA PRO A 759 37.49 -16.64 -43.44
C PRO A 759 36.21 -16.94 -42.62
N SER A 760 36.08 -16.28 -41.46
CA SER A 760 34.88 -16.34 -40.60
C SER A 760 33.78 -15.41 -41.11
N THR A 761 32.52 -15.70 -40.79
CA THR A 761 31.39 -14.78 -40.97
C THR A 761 31.37 -13.67 -39.91
N ASP A 762 32.17 -13.81 -38.86
CA ASP A 762 32.14 -12.98 -37.67
C ASP A 762 33.06 -11.78 -37.84
N ASN A 763 32.56 -10.77 -38.56
CA ASN A 763 33.33 -9.57 -38.92
C ASN A 763 32.59 -8.29 -38.54
N GLY A 764 33.22 -7.51 -37.65
CA GLY A 764 32.61 -6.28 -37.18
C GLY A 764 32.43 -5.30 -38.34
N SER A 765 31.37 -4.50 -38.30
CA SER A 765 31.22 -3.36 -39.21
C SER A 765 30.95 -2.10 -38.43
N LEU A 766 31.63 -1.01 -38.78
CA LEU A 766 31.49 0.26 -38.08
C LEU A 766 31.37 1.43 -39.06
N ASP A 767 30.23 2.10 -39.02
CA ASP A 767 30.03 3.43 -39.57
C ASP A 767 30.30 4.46 -38.48
N LEU A 768 31.29 5.33 -38.70
CA LEU A 768 31.80 6.24 -37.70
C LEU A 768 31.96 7.66 -38.23
N THR A 769 31.29 8.61 -37.59
CA THR A 769 31.49 10.04 -37.81
C THR A 769 32.25 10.63 -36.62
N ILE A 770 33.44 11.20 -36.86
CA ILE A 770 34.24 11.91 -35.85
C ILE A 770 34.47 13.34 -36.33
N MET A 771 33.72 14.29 -35.79
CA MET A 771 33.81 15.68 -36.26
C MET A 771 33.86 16.72 -35.15
N ASN A 772 34.59 17.81 -35.40
CA ASN A 772 34.58 19.00 -34.55
C ASN A 772 34.93 18.74 -33.07
N ASN A 773 35.67 17.67 -32.75
CA ASN A 773 36.11 17.41 -31.39
C ASN A 773 37.36 18.23 -31.05
N ASN A 774 37.43 18.72 -29.82
CA ASN A 774 38.59 19.42 -29.28
C ASN A 774 39.30 18.54 -28.25
N ILE A 775 40.44 17.98 -28.62
CA ILE A 775 41.19 16.98 -27.85
C ILE A 775 42.49 17.63 -27.34
N ALA A 776 42.77 17.52 -26.05
CA ALA A 776 44.04 17.94 -25.46
C ALA A 776 44.74 16.74 -24.82
N LEU A 777 45.82 16.30 -25.46
CA LEU A 777 46.67 15.23 -24.95
C LEU A 777 47.44 15.71 -23.73
N SER A 778 47.81 14.77 -22.86
CA SER A 778 48.75 14.99 -21.75
C SER A 778 50.15 14.42 -22.05
N GLY A 779 50.28 13.65 -23.14
CA GLY A 779 51.48 12.86 -23.45
C GLY A 779 51.65 11.68 -22.48
N THR A 780 52.63 10.82 -22.74
CA THR A 780 52.99 9.74 -21.80
C THR A 780 54.04 10.20 -20.77
N GLY A 781 54.65 11.37 -20.99
CA GLY A 781 55.77 11.86 -20.19
C GLY A 781 57.09 11.11 -20.43
N VAL A 782 57.13 10.16 -21.39
CA VAL A 782 58.30 9.34 -21.73
C VAL A 782 58.72 9.63 -23.17
N ALA A 783 59.97 10.04 -23.37
CA ALA A 783 60.50 10.30 -24.72
C ALA A 783 60.48 9.04 -25.59
N GLY A 784 60.07 9.18 -26.85
CA GLY A 784 59.92 8.05 -27.77
C GLY A 784 58.65 7.20 -27.56
N SER A 785 57.76 7.63 -26.67
CA SER A 785 56.47 7.00 -26.41
C SER A 785 55.38 8.07 -26.45
N GLY A 786 54.73 8.27 -27.60
CA GLY A 786 53.68 9.28 -27.74
C GLY A 786 52.29 8.80 -27.36
N ALA A 787 51.42 9.73 -27.01
CA ALA A 787 49.98 9.51 -26.94
C ALA A 787 49.32 9.70 -28.31
N VAL A 788 48.15 9.09 -28.51
CA VAL A 788 47.37 9.25 -29.75
C VAL A 788 46.11 10.07 -29.48
N GLY A 789 45.79 11.01 -30.36
CA GLY A 789 44.51 11.71 -30.35
C GLY A 789 43.37 10.78 -30.73
N ILE A 790 43.35 10.35 -31.98
CA ILE A 790 42.30 9.51 -32.56
C ILE A 790 42.96 8.29 -33.18
N ASP A 791 42.62 7.07 -32.72
CA ASP A 791 43.01 5.80 -33.34
C ASP A 791 41.76 5.14 -33.93
N VAL A 792 41.72 4.97 -35.25
CA VAL A 792 40.64 4.25 -35.94
C VAL A 792 41.24 3.08 -36.70
N ARG A 793 40.65 1.91 -36.48
CA ARG A 793 41.11 0.65 -37.07
C ARG A 793 40.05 0.01 -37.96
N ALA A 794 40.51 -0.80 -38.91
CA ALA A 794 39.71 -1.83 -39.55
C ALA A 794 40.40 -3.19 -39.32
N GLY A 795 39.79 -4.03 -38.50
CA GLY A 795 40.33 -5.32 -38.07
C GLY A 795 41.44 -5.17 -37.03
N SER A 796 41.60 -6.19 -36.20
CA SER A 796 42.70 -6.30 -35.22
C SER A 796 43.49 -7.60 -35.34
N ASN A 797 42.89 -8.63 -35.95
CA ASN A 797 43.44 -9.97 -36.02
C ASN A 797 43.69 -10.37 -37.48
N ALA A 798 44.69 -11.23 -37.72
CA ALA A 798 44.95 -11.73 -39.06
C ALA A 798 43.77 -12.56 -39.57
N GLY A 799 43.24 -12.23 -40.75
CA GLY A 799 42.07 -12.90 -41.34
C GLY A 799 40.75 -12.18 -41.14
N ASP A 800 40.70 -11.09 -40.35
CA ASP A 800 39.50 -10.27 -40.19
C ASP A 800 39.03 -9.68 -41.54
N LEU A 801 37.72 -9.74 -41.82
CA LEU A 801 37.07 -9.09 -42.97
C LEU A 801 36.33 -7.80 -42.57
N THR A 802 36.71 -7.20 -41.44
CA THR A 802 36.08 -6.00 -40.87
C THR A 802 36.10 -4.82 -41.84
N ASN A 803 34.96 -4.13 -41.94
CA ASN A 803 34.85 -2.87 -42.68
C ASN A 803 34.60 -1.71 -41.71
N THR A 804 35.31 -0.61 -41.91
CA THR A 804 35.09 0.63 -41.18
C THR A 804 34.90 1.78 -42.15
N TYR A 805 33.79 2.49 -42.03
CA TYR A 805 33.42 3.63 -42.86
C TYR A 805 33.56 4.90 -42.03
N LEU A 806 34.54 5.74 -42.36
CA LEU A 806 34.92 6.89 -41.54
C LEU A 806 34.63 8.22 -42.23
N ASN A 807 33.95 9.11 -41.52
CA ASN A 807 33.87 10.54 -41.84
C ASN A 807 34.60 11.32 -40.73
N ILE A 808 35.79 11.84 -41.06
CA ILE A 808 36.65 12.56 -40.12
C ILE A 808 36.94 13.98 -40.63
N SER A 809 36.55 15.00 -39.86
CA SER A 809 36.76 16.41 -40.23
C SER A 809 36.64 17.38 -39.04
N GLY A 810 37.30 18.53 -39.11
CA GLY A 810 37.18 19.63 -38.15
C GLY A 810 37.70 19.35 -36.74
N ASN A 811 38.40 18.23 -36.50
CA ASN A 811 38.92 17.90 -35.17
C ASN A 811 40.19 18.72 -34.86
N THR A 812 40.30 19.19 -33.62
CA THR A 812 41.47 19.90 -33.09
C THR A 812 42.15 19.05 -32.04
N VAL A 813 43.38 18.62 -32.28
CA VAL A 813 44.19 17.87 -31.30
C VAL A 813 45.36 18.74 -30.84
N THR A 814 45.44 19.02 -29.55
CA THR A 814 46.58 19.69 -28.93
C THR A 814 47.56 18.63 -28.45
N LEU A 815 48.76 18.59 -29.05
CA LEU A 815 49.83 17.66 -28.69
C LEU A 815 50.59 18.19 -27.47
N ALA A 816 50.85 17.34 -26.48
CA ALA A 816 51.63 17.70 -25.30
C ALA A 816 53.12 17.40 -25.48
N GLN A 817 53.44 16.37 -26.24
CA GLN A 817 54.78 15.97 -26.64
C GLN A 817 54.87 15.95 -28.18
N PRO A 818 54.98 17.11 -28.86
CA PRO A 818 54.84 17.20 -30.32
C PRO A 818 55.81 16.36 -31.15
N ALA A 819 56.92 15.89 -30.56
CA ALA A 819 57.89 15.01 -31.20
C ALA A 819 57.44 13.54 -31.22
N ASP A 820 56.57 13.13 -30.30
CA ASP A 820 56.18 11.74 -30.08
C ASP A 820 54.66 11.53 -30.29
N ASP A 821 53.84 12.48 -29.83
CA ASP A 821 52.37 12.42 -29.93
C ASP A 821 51.88 12.49 -31.38
N ILE A 822 50.79 11.77 -31.67
CA ILE A 822 50.18 11.71 -33.00
C ILE A 822 48.72 12.12 -32.89
N ALA A 823 48.27 13.06 -33.72
CA ALA A 823 46.87 13.48 -33.71
C ALA A 823 45.93 12.40 -34.27
N PHE A 824 46.31 11.75 -35.37
CA PHE A 824 45.51 10.71 -36.00
C PHE A 824 46.33 9.48 -36.38
N LEU A 825 45.90 8.32 -35.90
CA LEU A 825 46.41 7.01 -36.24
C LEU A 825 45.34 6.24 -37.01
N ALA A 826 45.61 5.95 -38.28
CA ALA A 826 44.78 5.06 -39.09
C ALA A 826 45.45 3.69 -39.17
N ARG A 827 44.73 2.61 -38.84
CA ARG A 827 45.29 1.26 -38.84
C ARG A 827 44.44 0.25 -39.60
N ILE A 828 45.10 -0.61 -40.37
CA ILE A 828 44.51 -1.85 -40.88
C ILE A 828 45.17 -3.02 -40.15
N GLY A 829 44.38 -3.82 -39.43
CA GLY A 829 44.88 -4.96 -38.66
C GLY A 829 45.03 -6.25 -39.47
N SER A 830 44.35 -6.35 -40.61
CA SER A 830 44.35 -7.54 -41.48
C SER A 830 44.44 -7.16 -42.95
N THR A 831 45.15 -7.96 -43.76
CA THR A 831 45.20 -7.80 -45.22
C THR A 831 43.83 -7.90 -45.91
N THR A 832 42.82 -8.40 -45.20
CA THR A 832 41.45 -8.62 -45.68
C THR A 832 40.43 -7.63 -45.14
N SER A 833 40.82 -6.74 -44.21
CA SER A 833 39.99 -5.67 -43.67
C SER A 833 40.10 -4.39 -44.48
N HIS A 834 39.09 -3.50 -44.41
CA HIS A 834 39.09 -2.25 -45.15
C HIS A 834 38.68 -1.05 -44.29
N LEU A 835 39.47 0.02 -44.40
CA LEU A 835 39.15 1.34 -43.87
C LEU A 835 38.79 2.28 -45.03
N TYR A 836 37.50 2.61 -45.12
CA TYR A 836 36.92 3.51 -46.12
C TYR A 836 36.73 4.92 -45.56
N PHE A 837 36.90 5.92 -46.41
CA PHE A 837 36.78 7.32 -46.03
C PHE A 837 35.75 8.04 -46.90
N GLN A 838 34.83 8.78 -46.27
CA GLN A 838 33.84 9.60 -47.00
C GLN A 838 34.50 10.77 -47.73
N ASN A 839 35.46 11.43 -47.08
CA ASN A 839 36.19 12.57 -47.63
C ASN A 839 37.51 12.11 -48.27
N PHE A 840 37.44 11.08 -49.11
CA PHE A 840 38.63 10.43 -49.64
C PHE A 840 39.47 11.36 -50.51
N VAL A 841 40.78 11.38 -50.25
CA VAL A 841 41.77 12.08 -51.07
C VAL A 841 42.89 11.09 -51.40
N GLY A 842 43.16 10.90 -52.70
CA GLY A 842 44.20 9.96 -53.15
C GLY A 842 45.61 10.35 -52.73
N GLY A 843 46.53 9.37 -52.73
CA GLY A 843 47.93 9.56 -52.35
C GLY A 843 48.81 8.39 -52.79
N ALA A 844 50.13 8.58 -52.75
CA ALA A 844 51.09 7.59 -53.26
C ALA A 844 51.20 6.31 -52.41
N ASN A 845 50.77 6.36 -51.14
CA ASN A 845 50.72 5.25 -50.19
C ASN A 845 49.71 5.58 -49.07
N ASN A 846 49.43 4.63 -48.20
CA ASN A 846 48.46 4.79 -47.10
C ASN A 846 48.80 5.96 -46.17
N GLN A 847 50.08 6.22 -45.90
CA GLN A 847 50.51 7.38 -45.11
C GLN A 847 50.13 8.70 -45.79
N ALA A 848 50.42 8.84 -47.09
CA ALA A 848 50.09 10.02 -47.86
C ALA A 848 48.57 10.22 -47.98
N ILE A 849 47.80 9.13 -48.14
CA ILE A 849 46.34 9.16 -48.18
C ILE A 849 45.77 9.65 -46.84
N ALA A 850 46.15 9.03 -45.71
CA ALA A 850 45.66 9.41 -44.40
C ALA A 850 46.02 10.87 -44.05
N THR A 851 47.26 11.30 -44.37
CA THR A 851 47.68 12.70 -44.20
C THR A 851 46.85 13.67 -45.07
N ALA A 852 46.57 13.31 -46.33
CA ALA A 852 45.78 14.14 -47.22
C ALA A 852 44.31 14.27 -46.74
N ILE A 853 43.70 13.17 -46.30
CA ILE A 853 42.34 13.14 -45.75
C ILE A 853 42.25 13.98 -44.47
N TRP A 854 43.20 13.82 -43.55
CA TRP A 854 43.24 14.59 -42.31
C TRP A 854 43.31 16.10 -42.59
N ASN A 855 44.21 16.52 -43.48
CA ASN A 855 44.38 17.93 -43.83
C ASN A 855 43.18 18.50 -44.61
N ALA A 856 42.66 17.75 -45.59
CA ALA A 856 41.50 18.18 -46.40
C ALA A 856 40.22 18.29 -45.56
N GLY A 857 40.09 17.46 -44.52
CA GLY A 857 39.02 17.55 -43.54
C GLY A 857 39.15 18.74 -42.58
N GLY A 858 40.19 19.58 -42.69
CA GLY A 858 40.39 20.74 -41.80
C GLY A 858 40.76 20.36 -40.37
N ASN A 859 41.30 19.17 -40.14
CA ASN A 859 41.74 18.74 -38.82
C ASN A 859 43.11 19.34 -38.49
N THR A 860 43.39 19.58 -37.20
CA THR A 860 44.66 20.16 -36.72
C THR A 860 45.30 19.30 -35.62
N PRO A 861 46.64 19.24 -35.55
CA PRO A 861 47.62 19.93 -36.39
C PRO A 861 47.74 19.27 -37.76
N ALA A 862 47.95 20.07 -38.81
CA ALA A 862 48.14 19.54 -40.14
C ALA A 862 49.37 18.61 -40.20
N GLY A 863 49.26 17.47 -40.88
CA GLY A 863 50.35 16.51 -41.04
C GLY A 863 50.66 15.62 -39.83
N SER A 864 50.03 15.81 -38.66
CA SER A 864 50.22 14.96 -37.48
C SER A 864 49.42 13.64 -37.62
N VAL A 865 49.85 12.82 -38.57
CA VAL A 865 49.17 11.57 -38.94
C VAL A 865 50.18 10.45 -39.04
N PHE A 866 49.81 9.27 -38.53
CA PHE A 866 50.55 8.04 -38.78
C PHE A 866 49.61 6.97 -39.33
N SER A 867 50.08 6.18 -40.29
CA SER A 867 49.34 5.05 -40.83
C SER A 867 50.09 3.74 -40.60
N PHE A 868 49.39 2.70 -40.15
CA PHE A 868 49.95 1.36 -40.05
C PHE A 868 49.11 0.36 -40.84
N ASP A 869 49.78 -0.56 -41.53
CA ASP A 869 49.13 -1.47 -42.46
C ASP A 869 49.71 -2.90 -42.38
N ALA A 870 48.84 -3.89 -42.35
CA ALA A 870 49.21 -5.29 -42.30
C ALA A 870 49.63 -5.78 -43.70
N GLY A 871 50.93 -5.90 -43.95
CA GLY A 871 51.46 -6.74 -45.03
C GLY A 871 51.09 -6.32 -46.47
N GLY A 872 50.89 -5.02 -46.74
CA GLY A 872 50.49 -4.53 -48.06
C GLY A 872 49.00 -4.70 -48.35
N ALA A 873 48.16 -4.51 -47.32
CA ALA A 873 46.71 -4.54 -47.45
C ALA A 873 46.21 -3.54 -48.52
N PRO A 874 44.98 -3.74 -49.04
CA PRO A 874 44.38 -2.81 -49.99
C PRO A 874 44.50 -1.36 -49.50
N ALA A 875 44.84 -0.46 -50.43
CA ALA A 875 44.96 0.95 -50.11
C ALA A 875 43.67 1.48 -49.48
N TYR A 876 43.80 2.41 -48.53
CA TYR A 876 42.67 3.23 -48.08
C TYR A 876 41.85 3.69 -49.30
N ALA A 877 40.53 3.64 -49.20
CA ALA A 877 39.65 3.85 -50.34
C ALA A 877 38.47 4.77 -50.01
N ALA A 878 37.82 5.29 -51.06
CA ALA A 878 36.55 5.97 -50.94
C ALA A 878 35.43 4.99 -50.57
N ILE A 879 34.43 5.46 -49.83
CA ILE A 879 33.24 4.65 -49.53
C ILE A 879 32.58 4.21 -50.85
N PRO A 880 32.30 2.90 -51.04
CA PRO A 880 31.64 2.42 -52.25
C PRO A 880 30.26 3.04 -52.44
N GLY A 881 29.87 3.36 -53.68
CA GLY A 881 28.55 3.94 -53.96
C GLY A 881 27.36 3.07 -53.55
N GLY A 882 27.56 1.75 -53.39
CA GLY A 882 26.57 0.83 -52.85
C GLY A 882 26.34 0.94 -51.33
N HIS A 883 27.29 1.54 -50.59
CA HIS A 883 27.17 1.80 -49.16
C HIS A 883 26.64 3.22 -48.95
N ASN A 884 25.33 3.33 -48.66
CA ASN A 884 24.63 4.60 -48.42
C ASN A 884 24.96 5.73 -49.43
N GLY A 885 25.05 5.38 -50.73
CA GLY A 885 25.36 6.35 -51.78
C GLY A 885 26.78 6.93 -51.74
N GLY A 886 27.73 6.24 -51.09
CA GLY A 886 29.10 6.71 -50.89
C GLY A 886 29.30 7.54 -49.61
N LEU A 887 28.37 7.44 -48.65
CA LEU A 887 28.39 8.19 -47.39
C LEU A 887 28.46 7.25 -46.19
N VAL A 888 28.95 7.72 -45.06
CA VAL A 888 28.82 7.02 -43.77
C VAL A 888 27.35 7.04 -43.34
N LEU A 889 26.88 5.95 -42.75
CA LEU A 889 25.57 5.91 -42.11
C LEU A 889 25.56 6.80 -40.87
N VAL A 890 24.47 7.55 -40.67
CA VAL A 890 24.27 8.39 -39.49
C VAL A 890 23.24 7.72 -38.58
N PRO A 891 23.44 7.73 -37.25
CA PRO A 891 22.44 7.22 -36.32
C PRO A 891 21.07 7.85 -36.59
N THR A 892 20.00 7.04 -36.64
CA THR A 892 18.62 7.52 -36.87
C THR A 892 17.91 7.94 -35.58
N ASN A 893 18.47 7.56 -34.43
CA ASN A 893 17.83 7.64 -33.13
C ASN A 893 17.66 9.07 -32.59
#